data_AF-A0A6L5QLD2-F1
#
_entry.id   AF-A0A6L5QLD2-F1
#
_cell.length_a   1.000
_cell.length_b   1.000
_cell.length_c   1.000
_cell.angle_alpha   90.00
_cell.angle_beta   90.00
_cell.angle_gamma   90.00
#
_symmetry.space_group_name_H-M   'P 1'
#
loop_
_entity.id
_entity.type
_entity.pdbx_description
1 polymer ?
#
loop_
_entity_poly.entity_id
_entity_poly.type
_entity_poly.pdbx_seq_one_letter_code
_entity_poly.pdbx_strand_id
1 'polypeptide(L)'
;MSKPVPTTTPISGAVKAALLLGMVALLLCVGIDTIWATSSDFSHHYSLVARIAQLWILPPGVDPSLGEMNIYPRSSHILAAVLGMLVHSPLLGMHLLTLLSMIGAWAGLGALMLTLPRRAALSTMLLLAFLLLVNRPLRLDIYGIEDIGNFFFAQLVAQALMLGVLVAALAMERRGVAPLLRNGFVLGSIYLLAGTHLLPTVQLVCVLLALVALDFVMQGKRGSRAWTLSALATLATMALAVLLMIKHPAYAAMKTISANDGSLTLHWLGSMARIAVYCVAIALLSGWLTFSWWRMARRGEGRDWLAFKYIGLFGLAAAGLCLLQIALLHVGQGSEYAVKKHGFTLNSVFLVELALLPALLSTRLRQAAPGPHPLWDVLHGALALPLLIATAFLTITWHRGSIDTSDAVALEHKLELRRDLVLQPTPGKYVYVVEVPGMPSWMSYLYTIGVFGTPRTMNSLDVLSDRPLTETQLIGTIITGAGANLGRMKECLQPGSNSELALIDGACATRQSALGRPVIGMTSIDGQPNCTLEGFGMGEEGGRWTVLGEATLNCPLPVFDKGAPSTLTIHANAFLQGAMTQRLRVSLNGGAAQEFTFVSQQPPPLVEIKLPAHADGQLKIHLAMPDAVTPKSLGLSGDDRQLGVIIKSLEFK
;
A
#
# COMPACT_ATOMS: atom_id res chain seq x y z
N MET A 1 60.51 26.80 -22.66
CA MET A 1 60.05 25.44 -22.96
C MET A 1 58.98 25.05 -21.95
N SER A 2 57.70 25.13 -22.33
CA SER A 2 56.58 24.64 -21.49
C SER A 2 56.53 23.12 -21.59
N LYS A 3 56.62 22.42 -20.45
CA LYS A 3 56.42 20.96 -20.40
C LYS A 3 55.00 20.64 -20.89
N PRO A 4 54.81 19.66 -21.80
CA PRO A 4 53.49 19.23 -22.20
C PRO A 4 52.71 18.77 -20.96
N VAL A 5 51.58 19.41 -20.70
CA VAL A 5 50.66 18.98 -19.63
C VAL A 5 50.17 17.58 -19.99
N PRO A 6 50.33 16.57 -19.11
CA PRO A 6 49.88 15.22 -19.40
C PRO A 6 48.37 15.24 -19.68
N THR A 7 48.00 14.83 -20.88
CA THR A 7 46.62 14.63 -21.29
C THR A 7 46.05 13.49 -20.46
N THR A 8 45.25 13.83 -19.46
CA THR A 8 44.58 12.81 -18.66
C THR A 8 43.59 12.06 -19.54
N THR A 9 43.82 10.77 -19.71
CA THR A 9 42.96 9.91 -20.52
C THR A 9 41.57 9.87 -19.88
N PRO A 10 40.50 10.20 -20.62
CA PRO A 10 39.16 10.15 -20.07
C PRO A 10 38.84 8.73 -19.60
N ILE A 11 38.24 8.61 -18.41
CA ILE A 11 37.76 7.31 -17.90
C ILE A 11 36.87 6.67 -18.95
N SER A 12 37.19 5.44 -19.35
CA SER A 12 36.45 4.73 -20.37
C SER A 12 34.98 4.51 -19.94
N GLY A 13 34.07 4.45 -20.91
CA GLY A 13 32.66 4.16 -20.64
C GLY A 13 32.46 2.84 -19.89
N ALA A 14 33.33 1.86 -20.13
CA ALA A 14 33.31 0.56 -19.47
C ALA A 14 33.55 0.67 -17.95
N VAL A 15 34.53 1.48 -17.51
CA VAL A 15 34.79 1.68 -16.08
C VAL A 15 33.61 2.35 -15.38
N LYS A 16 32.96 3.33 -16.02
CA LYS A 16 31.77 3.99 -15.49
C LYS A 16 30.60 3.02 -15.32
N ALA A 17 30.37 2.19 -16.33
CA ALA A 17 29.35 1.15 -16.28
C ALA A 17 29.65 0.12 -15.18
N ALA A 18 30.89 -0.33 -15.06
CA ALA A 18 31.30 -1.26 -14.01
C ALA A 18 31.11 -0.68 -12.59
N LEU A 19 31.46 0.59 -12.37
CA LEU A 19 31.24 1.27 -11.09
C LEU A 19 29.75 1.41 -10.76
N LEU A 20 28.93 1.76 -11.74
CA LEU A 20 27.49 1.84 -11.55
C LEU A 20 26.89 0.47 -11.23
N LEU A 21 27.25 -0.57 -11.99
CA LEU A 21 26.79 -1.94 -11.76
C LEU A 21 27.25 -2.47 -10.40
N GLY A 22 28.50 -2.20 -10.01
CA GLY A 22 29.03 -2.55 -8.70
C GLY A 22 28.28 -1.87 -7.55
N MET A 23 27.92 -0.59 -7.72
CA MET A 23 27.08 0.13 -6.75
C MET A 23 25.67 -0.45 -6.67
N VAL A 24 25.04 -0.75 -7.81
CA VAL A 24 23.71 -1.39 -7.83
C VAL A 24 23.75 -2.73 -7.11
N ALA A 25 24.73 -3.58 -7.41
CA ALA A 25 24.91 -4.87 -6.74
C ALA A 25 25.11 -4.72 -5.22
N LEU A 26 25.94 -3.76 -4.80
CA LEU A 26 26.16 -3.48 -3.38
C LEU A 26 24.86 -3.06 -2.67
N LEU A 27 24.10 -2.14 -3.26
CA LEU A 27 22.83 -1.68 -2.67
C LEU A 27 21.78 -2.78 -2.62
N LEU A 28 21.73 -3.65 -3.64
CA LEU A 28 20.90 -4.84 -3.59
C LEU A 28 21.30 -5.75 -2.43
N CYS A 29 22.59 -6.06 -2.27
CA CYS A 29 23.07 -6.86 -1.13
C CYS A 29 22.73 -6.23 0.22
N VAL A 30 22.76 -4.91 0.34
CA VAL A 30 22.38 -4.20 1.58
C VAL A 30 20.88 -4.28 1.86
N GLY A 31 20.03 -4.25 0.83
CA GLY A 31 18.58 -4.22 1.00
C GLY A 31 17.85 -5.55 0.83
N ILE A 32 18.51 -6.59 0.33
CA ILE A 32 17.85 -7.85 -0.05
C ILE A 32 17.21 -8.57 1.13
N ASP A 33 17.79 -8.43 2.32
CA ASP A 33 17.39 -9.20 3.50
C ASP A 33 16.45 -8.42 4.44
N THR A 34 15.80 -7.38 3.94
CA THR A 34 14.93 -6.54 4.75
C THR A 34 13.71 -6.08 3.96
N ILE A 35 12.53 -6.40 4.48
CA ILE A 35 11.25 -5.85 4.01
C ILE A 35 10.86 -4.70 4.96
N TRP A 36 10.42 -3.58 4.38
CA TRP A 36 9.96 -2.39 5.13
C TRP A 36 8.45 -2.16 5.01
N ALA A 37 7.75 -2.95 4.19
CA ALA A 37 6.31 -2.87 4.05
C ALA A 37 5.61 -3.37 5.32
N THR A 38 4.48 -2.77 5.67
CA THR A 38 3.62 -3.20 6.80
C THR A 38 2.13 -3.11 6.43
N SER A 39 1.80 -3.29 5.15
CA SER A 39 0.47 -3.04 4.59
C SER A 39 -0.12 -4.29 3.95
N SER A 40 -1.45 -4.41 3.96
CA SER A 40 -2.18 -5.43 3.20
C SER A 40 -1.98 -5.30 1.68
N ASP A 41 -1.61 -4.12 1.18
CA ASP A 41 -1.26 -3.93 -0.23
C ASP A 41 -0.08 -4.84 -0.62
N PHE A 42 0.88 -5.07 0.29
CA PHE A 42 1.97 -6.02 0.08
C PHE A 42 1.44 -7.43 -0.18
N SER A 43 0.49 -7.87 0.63
CA SER A 43 -0.20 -9.15 0.51
C SER A 43 -0.96 -9.26 -0.82
N HIS A 44 -1.64 -8.20 -1.26
CA HIS A 44 -2.39 -8.18 -2.51
C HIS A 44 -1.47 -8.23 -3.74
N HIS A 45 -0.42 -7.41 -3.75
CA HIS A 45 0.58 -7.40 -4.82
C HIS A 45 1.29 -8.76 -4.90
N TYR A 46 1.71 -9.31 -3.76
CA TYR A 46 2.29 -10.65 -3.69
C TYR A 46 1.35 -11.72 -4.28
N SER A 47 0.08 -11.72 -3.88
CA SER A 47 -0.89 -12.75 -4.33
C SER A 47 -1.03 -12.76 -5.84
N LEU A 48 -1.03 -11.58 -6.49
CA LEU A 48 -1.05 -11.50 -7.94
C LEU A 48 0.26 -12.01 -8.57
N VAL A 49 1.42 -11.67 -8.01
CA VAL A 49 2.72 -12.20 -8.47
C VAL A 49 2.77 -13.72 -8.35
N ALA A 50 2.40 -14.26 -7.19
CA ALA A 50 2.38 -15.69 -6.91
C ALA A 50 1.44 -16.42 -7.88
N ARG A 51 0.24 -15.88 -8.14
CA ARG A 51 -0.69 -16.50 -9.09
C ARG A 51 -0.18 -16.46 -10.52
N ILE A 52 0.46 -15.37 -10.95
CA ILE A 52 1.12 -15.30 -12.26
C ILE A 52 2.27 -16.30 -12.34
N ALA A 53 3.08 -16.45 -11.29
CA ALA A 53 4.18 -17.41 -11.26
C ALA A 53 3.68 -18.87 -11.37
N GLN A 54 2.51 -19.17 -10.79
CA GLN A 54 1.88 -20.50 -10.85
C GLN A 54 1.24 -20.78 -12.21
N LEU A 55 0.51 -19.82 -12.77
CA LEU A 55 -0.36 -20.07 -13.93
C LEU A 55 0.14 -19.47 -15.25
N TRP A 56 1.01 -18.46 -15.22
CA TRP A 56 1.49 -17.61 -16.32
C TRP A 56 0.40 -16.83 -17.06
N ILE A 57 -0.73 -17.47 -17.33
CA ILE A 57 -1.94 -16.91 -17.91
C ILE A 57 -3.03 -17.08 -16.87
N LEU A 58 -3.50 -15.96 -16.29
CA LEU A 58 -4.62 -16.02 -15.36
C LEU A 58 -5.87 -16.51 -16.10
N PRO A 59 -6.56 -17.55 -15.58
CA PRO A 59 -7.75 -18.11 -16.19
C PRO A 59 -8.83 -17.05 -16.44
N PRO A 60 -9.66 -17.21 -17.48
CA PRO A 60 -10.83 -16.37 -17.67
C PRO A 60 -11.78 -16.56 -16.48
N GLY A 61 -11.96 -15.52 -15.66
CA GLY A 61 -12.76 -15.56 -14.44
C GLY A 61 -12.24 -14.60 -13.37
N VAL A 62 -12.95 -14.53 -12.25
CA VAL A 62 -12.52 -13.79 -11.06
C VAL A 62 -11.89 -14.79 -10.10
N ASP A 63 -10.59 -14.69 -9.85
CA ASP A 63 -9.95 -15.38 -8.74
C ASP A 63 -10.38 -14.70 -7.43
N PRO A 64 -11.14 -15.38 -6.56
CA PRO A 64 -11.69 -14.77 -5.37
C PRO A 64 -10.63 -14.40 -4.32
N SER A 65 -9.39 -14.91 -4.43
CA SER A 65 -8.29 -14.50 -3.54
C SER A 65 -7.67 -13.16 -3.95
N LEU A 66 -7.79 -12.79 -5.23
CA LEU A 66 -7.17 -11.57 -5.77
C LEU A 66 -8.00 -10.31 -5.55
N GLY A 67 -9.33 -10.42 -5.40
CA GLY A 67 -10.21 -9.24 -5.25
C GLY A 67 -10.00 -8.23 -6.39
N GLU A 68 -9.68 -6.98 -6.07
CA GLU A 68 -9.40 -5.92 -7.04
C GLU A 68 -8.18 -6.21 -7.93
N MET A 69 -7.26 -7.07 -7.47
CA MET A 69 -6.07 -7.46 -8.25
C MET A 69 -6.40 -8.26 -9.51
N ASN A 70 -7.63 -8.77 -9.66
CA ASN A 70 -8.08 -9.42 -10.90
C ASN A 70 -8.01 -8.49 -12.12
N ILE A 71 -8.31 -7.21 -11.92
CA ILE A 71 -8.39 -6.20 -12.99
C ILE A 71 -7.21 -5.21 -12.96
N TYR A 72 -6.30 -5.37 -11.99
CA TYR A 72 -5.15 -4.49 -11.82
C TYR A 72 -4.14 -4.65 -12.98
N PRO A 73 -3.49 -3.57 -13.45
CA PRO A 73 -2.45 -3.66 -14.48
C PRO A 73 -1.31 -4.61 -14.08
N ARG A 74 -0.96 -5.55 -14.96
CA ARG A 74 -0.17 -6.74 -14.59
C ARG A 74 1.32 -6.68 -14.92
N SER A 75 1.79 -5.65 -15.63
CA SER A 75 3.14 -5.70 -16.24
C SER A 75 4.26 -5.74 -15.20
N SER A 76 4.15 -4.96 -14.11
CA SER A 76 5.11 -5.03 -13.00
C SER A 76 5.07 -6.40 -12.30
N HIS A 77 3.89 -6.98 -12.12
CA HIS A 77 3.74 -8.30 -11.49
C HIS A 77 4.28 -9.43 -12.36
N ILE A 78 4.13 -9.35 -13.69
CA ILE A 78 4.76 -10.29 -14.63
C ILE A 78 6.28 -10.20 -14.51
N LEU A 79 6.84 -8.98 -14.47
CA LEU A 79 8.29 -8.79 -14.29
C LEU A 79 8.76 -9.35 -12.94
N ALA A 80 8.01 -9.13 -11.86
CA ALA A 80 8.29 -9.71 -10.55
C ALA A 80 8.22 -11.24 -10.57
N ALA A 81 7.24 -11.83 -11.24
CA ALA A 81 7.10 -13.27 -11.37
C ALA A 81 8.24 -13.90 -12.18
N VAL A 82 8.69 -13.24 -13.24
CA VAL A 82 9.87 -13.65 -14.01
C VAL A 82 11.13 -13.62 -13.14
N LEU A 83 11.36 -12.53 -12.40
CA LEU A 83 12.47 -12.46 -11.45
C LEU A 83 12.33 -13.52 -10.35
N GLY A 84 11.11 -13.75 -9.87
CA GLY A 84 10.79 -14.77 -8.87
C GLY A 84 11.08 -16.18 -9.36
N MET A 85 10.85 -16.47 -10.65
CA MET A 85 11.26 -17.74 -11.25
C MET A 85 12.78 -17.93 -11.19
N LEU A 86 13.56 -16.88 -11.48
CA LEU A 86 15.03 -16.95 -11.48
C LEU A 86 15.62 -17.19 -10.09
N VAL A 87 14.93 -16.73 -9.04
CA VAL A 87 15.36 -16.87 -7.64
C VAL A 87 14.52 -17.88 -6.84
N HIS A 88 13.64 -18.63 -7.53
CA HIS A 88 12.72 -19.61 -6.96
C HIS A 88 11.82 -19.08 -5.82
N SER A 89 11.43 -17.81 -5.85
CA SER A 89 10.52 -17.23 -4.86
C SER A 89 9.78 -16.02 -5.46
N PRO A 90 8.44 -16.09 -5.61
CA PRO A 90 7.62 -14.94 -5.99
C PRO A 90 7.83 -13.74 -5.07
N LEU A 91 7.94 -13.98 -3.76
CA LEU A 91 8.19 -12.94 -2.75
C LEU A 91 9.51 -12.21 -3.00
N LEU A 92 10.61 -12.96 -3.16
CA LEU A 92 11.93 -12.40 -3.42
C LEU A 92 12.00 -11.72 -4.78
N GLY A 93 11.35 -12.27 -5.81
CA GLY A 93 11.24 -11.66 -7.13
C GLY A 93 10.57 -10.28 -7.09
N MET A 94 9.48 -10.17 -6.34
CA MET A 94 8.79 -8.88 -6.10
C MET A 94 9.69 -7.92 -5.34
N HIS A 95 10.34 -8.36 -4.26
CA HIS A 95 11.25 -7.53 -3.46
C HIS A 95 12.43 -7.00 -4.26
N LEU A 96 13.09 -7.87 -5.04
CA LEU A 96 14.19 -7.48 -5.92
C LEU A 96 13.76 -6.42 -6.94
N LEU A 97 12.58 -6.57 -7.54
CA LEU A 97 12.06 -5.58 -8.48
C LEU A 97 11.76 -4.24 -7.80
N THR A 98 11.27 -4.25 -6.56
CA THR A 98 11.09 -3.05 -5.73
C THR A 98 12.42 -2.33 -5.52
N LEU A 99 13.47 -3.05 -5.09
CA LEU A 99 14.80 -2.47 -4.86
C LEU A 99 15.40 -1.89 -6.16
N LEU A 100 15.31 -2.65 -7.26
CA LEU A 100 15.77 -2.20 -8.58
C LEU A 100 15.00 -0.95 -9.06
N SER A 101 13.70 -0.86 -8.76
CA SER A 101 12.88 0.30 -9.14
C SER A 101 13.21 1.54 -8.32
N MET A 102 13.46 1.39 -7.02
CA MET A 102 13.97 2.48 -6.17
C MET A 102 15.29 3.02 -6.72
N ILE A 103 16.25 2.12 -7.01
CA ILE A 103 17.54 2.47 -7.61
C ILE A 103 17.33 3.14 -8.97
N GLY A 104 16.46 2.57 -9.81
CA GLY A 104 16.16 3.03 -11.17
C GLY A 104 15.56 4.43 -11.20
N ALA A 105 14.67 4.77 -10.26
CA ALA A 105 14.08 6.10 -10.16
C ALA A 105 15.15 7.17 -9.90
N TRP A 106 16.01 6.96 -8.90
CA TRP A 106 17.10 7.91 -8.59
C TRP A 106 18.20 7.93 -9.64
N ALA A 107 18.47 6.78 -10.29
CA ALA A 107 19.36 6.71 -11.44
C ALA A 107 18.83 7.53 -12.62
N GLY A 108 17.53 7.46 -12.90
CA GLY A 108 16.87 8.22 -13.96
C GLY A 108 16.94 9.74 -13.72
N LEU A 109 16.59 10.19 -12.51
CA LEU A 109 16.73 11.61 -12.13
C LEU A 109 18.20 12.07 -12.22
N GLY A 110 19.13 11.28 -11.66
CA GLY A 110 20.57 11.51 -11.75
C GLY A 110 21.07 11.65 -13.19
N ALA A 111 20.63 10.76 -14.08
CA ALA A 111 21.00 10.76 -15.49
C ALA A 111 20.47 12.00 -16.24
N LEU A 112 19.26 12.48 -15.92
CA LEU A 112 18.77 13.76 -16.44
C LEU A 112 19.69 14.91 -16.02
N MET A 113 20.09 14.98 -14.76
CA MET A 113 20.97 16.05 -14.24
C MET A 113 22.39 15.98 -14.79
N LEU A 114 22.95 14.79 -15.03
CA LEU A 114 24.26 14.61 -15.68
C LEU A 114 24.32 15.17 -17.11
N THR A 115 23.18 15.53 -17.70
CA THR A 115 23.16 16.13 -19.03
C THR A 115 23.51 17.61 -19.03
N LEU A 116 23.45 18.27 -17.86
CA LEU A 116 23.85 19.66 -17.64
C LEU A 116 25.36 19.87 -17.87
N PRO A 117 25.82 21.13 -17.99
CA PRO A 117 27.25 21.42 -17.97
C PRO A 117 27.91 20.93 -16.69
N ARG A 118 29.17 20.46 -16.78
CA ARG A 118 29.85 19.68 -15.73
C ARG A 118 29.74 20.27 -14.32
N ARG A 119 30.00 21.56 -14.17
CA ARG A 119 29.91 22.26 -12.88
C ARG A 119 28.49 22.28 -12.33
N ALA A 120 27.52 22.62 -13.19
CA ALA A 120 26.11 22.67 -12.84
C ALA A 120 25.60 21.28 -12.43
N ALA A 121 25.92 20.25 -13.21
CA ALA A 121 25.59 18.87 -12.90
C ALA A 121 26.14 18.46 -11.51
N LEU A 122 27.43 18.66 -11.26
CA LEU A 122 28.01 18.25 -9.97
C LEU A 122 27.45 19.07 -8.80
N SER A 123 27.30 20.39 -8.94
CA SER A 123 26.72 21.22 -7.87
C SER A 123 25.30 20.80 -7.56
N THR A 124 24.50 20.48 -8.58
CA THR A 124 23.12 20.02 -8.40
C THR A 124 23.09 18.64 -7.75
N MET A 125 23.92 17.69 -8.18
CA MET A 125 23.95 16.35 -7.58
C MET A 125 24.42 16.36 -6.13
N LEU A 126 25.44 17.17 -5.80
CA LEU A 126 25.91 17.33 -4.42
C LEU A 126 24.85 17.99 -3.54
N LEU A 127 24.19 19.04 -4.03
CA LEU A 127 23.10 19.70 -3.30
C LEU A 127 21.92 18.75 -3.12
N LEU A 128 21.56 17.96 -4.14
CA LEU A 128 20.49 16.98 -4.02
C LEU A 128 20.84 15.89 -3.00
N ALA A 129 22.06 15.35 -3.04
CA ALA A 129 22.52 14.39 -2.04
C ALA A 129 22.46 14.98 -0.62
N PHE A 130 22.84 16.24 -0.44
CA PHE A 130 22.68 16.95 0.83
C PHE A 130 21.20 17.10 1.23
N LEU A 131 20.33 17.52 0.31
CA LEU A 131 18.89 17.65 0.57
C LEU A 131 18.26 16.30 0.95
N LEU A 132 18.70 15.19 0.36
CA LEU A 132 18.27 13.84 0.73
C LEU A 132 18.70 13.47 2.16
N LEU A 133 19.94 13.81 2.56
CA LEU A 133 20.40 13.63 3.93
C LEU A 133 19.61 14.48 4.92
N VAL A 134 19.32 15.74 4.57
CA VAL A 134 18.47 16.65 5.36
C VAL A 134 17.01 16.19 5.37
N ASN A 135 16.56 15.46 4.34
CA ASN A 135 15.21 14.92 4.32
C ASN A 135 14.98 13.87 5.41
N ARG A 136 16.03 13.25 5.95
CA ARG A 136 15.90 12.24 7.00
C ARG A 136 15.13 12.73 8.25
N PRO A 137 15.49 13.87 8.88
CA PRO A 137 14.67 14.45 9.94
C PRO A 137 13.36 15.07 9.43
N LEU A 138 13.32 15.56 8.18
CA LEU A 138 12.12 16.20 7.64
C LEU A 138 11.02 15.20 7.25
N ARG A 139 11.35 13.96 6.89
CA ARG A 139 10.40 12.92 6.50
C ARG A 139 9.47 13.36 5.36
N LEU A 140 10.00 14.00 4.32
CA LEU A 140 9.24 14.15 3.07
C LEU A 140 9.16 12.79 2.39
N ASP A 141 7.94 12.39 2.07
CA ASP A 141 7.64 11.17 1.34
C ASP A 141 8.13 11.32 -0.11
N ILE A 142 9.29 10.75 -0.44
CA ILE A 142 9.93 10.78 -1.76
C ILE A 142 9.86 9.40 -2.43
N TYR A 143 10.29 9.30 -3.69
CA TYR A 143 10.33 8.02 -4.40
C TYR A 143 11.07 6.95 -3.61
N GLY A 144 10.44 5.78 -3.50
CA GLY A 144 10.89 4.65 -2.69
C GLY A 144 10.27 4.57 -1.30
N ILE A 145 9.85 5.70 -0.69
CA ILE A 145 9.09 5.69 0.59
C ILE A 145 7.69 5.10 0.37
N GLU A 146 7.20 5.11 -0.86
CA GLU A 146 5.96 4.46 -1.31
C GLU A 146 5.83 2.99 -0.87
N ASP A 147 6.96 2.30 -0.70
CA ASP A 147 7.03 0.88 -0.31
C ASP A 147 7.54 0.68 1.13
N ILE A 148 7.66 1.76 1.91
CA ILE A 148 7.95 1.73 3.35
C ILE A 148 6.65 1.99 4.10
N GLY A 149 6.25 1.05 4.95
CA GLY A 149 4.95 1.07 5.64
C GLY A 149 3.77 0.75 4.72
N ASN A 150 3.60 1.54 3.66
CA ASN A 150 2.70 1.24 2.55
C ASN A 150 3.36 0.26 1.55
N PHE A 151 2.68 -0.03 0.43
CA PHE A 151 3.28 -0.81 -0.65
C PHE A 151 2.71 -0.46 -2.03
N PHE A 152 3.07 0.70 -2.58
CA PHE A 152 2.68 1.10 -3.95
C PHE A 152 3.65 0.58 -5.02
N PHE A 153 3.94 -0.72 -4.95
CA PHE A 153 4.93 -1.40 -5.80
C PHE A 153 4.80 -1.08 -7.30
N ALA A 154 3.60 -1.25 -7.86
CA ALA A 154 3.40 -1.00 -9.29
C ALA A 154 3.60 0.47 -9.69
N GLN A 155 3.28 1.40 -8.77
CA GLN A 155 3.52 2.82 -8.96
C GLN A 155 5.02 3.11 -9.02
N LEU A 156 5.83 2.60 -8.09
CA LEU A 156 7.28 2.80 -8.06
C LEU A 156 7.96 2.22 -9.32
N VAL A 157 7.57 1.00 -9.74
CA VAL A 157 8.07 0.40 -10.99
C VAL A 157 7.76 1.29 -12.19
N ALA A 158 6.52 1.77 -12.31
CA ALA A 158 6.12 2.64 -13.41
C ALA A 158 6.83 4.00 -13.38
N GLN A 159 7.12 4.56 -12.19
CA GLN A 159 7.91 5.79 -12.06
C GLN A 159 9.34 5.61 -12.54
N ALA A 160 10.00 4.50 -12.16
CA ALA A 160 11.35 4.18 -12.61
C ALA A 160 11.40 4.03 -14.14
N LEU A 161 10.44 3.30 -14.72
CA LEU A 161 10.31 3.15 -16.17
C LEU A 161 10.04 4.49 -16.87
N MET A 162 9.15 5.32 -16.33
CA MET A 162 8.86 6.66 -16.88
C MET A 162 10.10 7.53 -16.91
N LEU A 163 10.88 7.55 -15.82
CA LEU A 163 12.13 8.31 -15.75
C LEU A 163 13.14 7.79 -16.76
N GLY A 164 13.22 6.47 -16.98
CA GLY A 164 13.98 5.86 -18.06
C GLY A 164 13.56 6.35 -19.45
N VAL A 165 12.25 6.44 -19.70
CA VAL A 165 11.68 6.98 -20.96
C VAL A 165 12.07 8.45 -21.14
N LEU A 166 12.01 9.27 -20.08
CA LEU A 166 12.42 10.68 -20.14
C LEU A 166 13.93 10.82 -20.43
N VAL A 167 14.77 10.00 -19.81
CA VAL A 167 16.22 9.97 -20.09
C VAL A 167 16.49 9.60 -21.55
N ALA A 168 15.80 8.57 -22.07
CA ALA A 168 15.92 8.15 -23.46
C ALA A 168 15.46 9.25 -24.43
N ALA A 169 14.30 9.87 -24.17
CA ALA A 169 13.78 10.96 -24.98
C ALA A 169 14.74 12.18 -25.00
N LEU A 170 15.30 12.55 -23.84
CA LEU A 170 16.32 13.59 -23.74
C LEU A 170 17.57 13.21 -24.54
N ALA A 171 18.06 11.97 -24.43
CA ALA A 171 19.22 11.51 -25.17
C ALA A 171 18.99 11.52 -26.69
N MET A 172 17.78 11.18 -27.16
CA MET A 172 17.36 11.31 -28.55
C MET A 172 17.39 12.77 -29.01
N GLU A 173 16.80 13.70 -28.25
CA GLU A 173 16.85 15.14 -28.56
C GLU A 173 18.29 15.66 -28.57
N ARG A 174 19.10 15.25 -27.59
CA ARG A 174 20.53 15.60 -27.53
C ARG A 174 21.32 15.05 -28.69
N ARG A 175 20.90 13.96 -29.34
CA ARG A 175 21.50 13.43 -30.58
C ARG A 175 20.94 14.07 -31.84
N GLY A 176 19.97 14.97 -31.73
CA GLY A 176 19.33 15.63 -32.87
C GLY A 176 18.28 14.78 -33.57
N VAL A 177 17.75 13.74 -32.91
CA VAL A 177 16.65 12.94 -33.44
C VAL A 177 15.42 13.84 -33.65
N ALA A 178 14.74 13.66 -34.79
CA ALA A 178 13.59 14.47 -35.15
C ALA A 178 12.48 14.40 -34.07
N PRO A 179 11.78 15.53 -33.77
CA PRO A 179 10.73 15.57 -32.76
C PRO A 179 9.64 14.52 -32.96
N LEU A 180 9.26 14.23 -34.21
CA LEU A 180 8.24 13.22 -34.52
C LEU A 180 8.64 11.83 -34.02
N LEU A 181 9.87 11.39 -34.28
CA LEU A 181 10.36 10.07 -33.84
C LEU A 181 10.49 9.99 -32.32
N ARG A 182 11.01 11.07 -31.70
CA ARG A 182 11.12 11.17 -30.25
C ARG A 182 9.75 11.14 -29.57
N ASN A 183 8.78 11.91 -30.08
CA ASN A 183 7.42 11.96 -29.54
C ASN A 183 6.68 10.65 -29.81
N GLY A 184 6.91 9.99 -30.95
CA GLY A 184 6.42 8.64 -31.25
C GLY A 184 6.96 7.59 -30.28
N PHE A 185 8.24 7.66 -29.90
CA PHE A 185 8.82 6.78 -28.87
C PHE A 185 8.13 6.97 -27.51
N VAL A 186 7.95 8.22 -27.07
CA VAL A 186 7.23 8.52 -25.82
C VAL A 186 5.78 8.04 -25.89
N LEU A 187 5.11 8.25 -27.03
CA LEU A 187 3.74 7.78 -27.27
C LEU A 187 3.61 6.26 -27.18
N GLY A 188 4.53 5.50 -27.78
CA GLY A 188 4.55 4.04 -27.65
C GLY A 188 4.80 3.58 -26.21
N SER A 189 5.65 4.31 -25.49
CA SER A 189 5.96 4.02 -24.08
C SER A 189 4.75 4.21 -23.15
N ILE A 190 3.84 5.15 -23.46
CA ILE A 190 2.60 5.37 -22.69
C ILE A 190 1.74 4.10 -22.64
N TYR A 191 1.62 3.37 -23.75
CA TYR A 191 0.84 2.12 -23.78
C TYR A 191 1.44 1.04 -22.88
N LEU A 192 2.78 0.88 -22.90
CA LEU A 192 3.48 -0.08 -22.05
C LEU A 192 3.39 0.30 -20.57
N LEU A 193 3.57 1.59 -20.24
CA LEU A 193 3.46 2.08 -18.86
C LEU A 193 2.05 1.97 -18.31
N ALA A 194 1.01 2.15 -19.15
CA ALA A 194 -0.38 1.96 -18.75
C ALA A 194 -0.64 0.54 -18.24
N GLY A 195 0.07 -0.45 -18.80
CA GLY A 195 0.06 -1.84 -18.34
C GLY A 195 0.79 -2.07 -17.01
N THR A 196 1.55 -1.09 -16.51
CA THR A 196 2.28 -1.15 -15.22
C THR A 196 1.52 -0.38 -14.14
N HIS A 197 1.26 0.92 -14.33
CA HIS A 197 0.46 1.72 -13.42
C HIS A 197 -0.04 3.01 -14.08
N LEU A 198 -1.26 3.44 -13.73
CA LEU A 198 -1.90 4.57 -14.41
C LEU A 198 -1.27 5.93 -14.03
N LEU A 199 -0.96 6.18 -12.76
CA LEU A 199 -0.54 7.52 -12.31
C LEU A 199 0.73 8.04 -13.04
N PRO A 200 1.87 7.32 -13.07
CA PRO A 200 3.03 7.74 -13.87
C PRO A 200 2.76 7.79 -15.37
N THR A 201 1.83 6.96 -15.87
CA THR A 201 1.41 7.01 -17.28
C THR A 201 0.75 8.34 -17.63
N VAL A 202 -0.19 8.82 -16.79
CA VAL A 202 -0.85 10.11 -17.02
C VAL A 202 0.15 11.26 -16.91
N GLN A 203 1.11 11.17 -15.98
CA GLN A 203 2.22 12.13 -15.89
C GLN A 203 3.01 12.17 -17.21
N LEU A 204 3.36 11.00 -17.78
CA LEU A 204 4.06 10.93 -19.06
C LEU A 204 3.23 11.46 -20.23
N VAL A 205 1.91 11.23 -20.24
CA VAL A 205 0.99 11.84 -21.22
C VAL A 205 1.09 13.36 -21.12
N CYS A 206 0.94 13.94 -19.93
CA CYS A 206 1.03 15.40 -19.75
C CYS A 206 2.40 15.96 -20.14
N VAL A 207 3.49 15.26 -19.86
CA VAL A 207 4.83 15.64 -20.34
C VAL A 207 4.89 15.61 -21.87
N LEU A 208 4.35 14.58 -22.53
CA LEU A 208 4.28 14.51 -23.99
C LEU A 208 3.46 15.66 -24.57
N LEU A 209 2.29 15.95 -24.00
CA LEU A 209 1.44 17.06 -24.43
C LEU A 209 2.21 18.39 -24.37
N ALA A 210 2.92 18.63 -23.27
CA ALA A 210 3.72 19.84 -23.09
C ALA A 210 4.95 19.87 -24.01
N LEU A 211 5.62 18.74 -24.25
CA LEU A 211 6.74 18.61 -25.20
C LEU A 211 6.31 18.96 -26.62
N VAL A 212 5.20 18.38 -27.10
CA VAL A 212 4.67 18.63 -28.45
C VAL A 212 4.27 20.10 -28.60
N ALA A 213 3.58 20.67 -27.60
CA ALA A 213 3.21 22.09 -27.60
C ALA A 213 4.44 23.01 -27.64
N LEU A 214 5.47 22.69 -26.85
CA LEU A 214 6.70 23.48 -26.79
C LEU A 214 7.50 23.38 -28.10
N ASP A 215 7.60 22.20 -28.70
CA ASP A 215 8.26 22.02 -30.00
C ASP A 215 7.52 22.81 -31.09
N PHE A 216 6.19 22.81 -31.08
CA PHE A 216 5.38 23.58 -32.03
C PHE A 216 5.66 25.09 -31.89
N VAL A 217 5.68 25.61 -30.66
CA VAL A 217 6.04 27.02 -30.40
C VAL A 217 7.46 27.34 -30.88
N MET A 218 8.41 26.41 -30.71
CA MET A 218 9.80 26.60 -31.11
C MET A 218 10.05 26.55 -32.62
N GLN A 219 9.17 25.93 -33.41
CA GLN A 219 9.31 25.88 -34.87
C GLN A 219 9.10 27.26 -35.55
N GLY A 220 8.47 28.21 -34.86
CA GLY A 220 8.20 29.56 -35.37
C GLY A 220 7.17 29.60 -36.51
N LYS A 221 6.79 30.81 -36.97
CA LYS A 221 5.93 30.98 -38.15
C LYS A 221 6.72 30.68 -39.43
N ARG A 222 6.89 29.40 -39.77
CA ARG A 222 7.21 29.00 -41.15
C ARG A 222 5.96 29.19 -42.02
N GLY A 223 6.11 29.27 -43.35
CA GLY A 223 5.02 29.61 -44.28
C GLY A 223 3.67 28.94 -43.97
N SER A 224 2.56 29.64 -44.25
CA SER A 224 1.21 29.32 -43.75
C SER A 224 0.84 27.84 -43.81
N ARG A 225 1.09 27.17 -44.94
CA ARG A 225 0.78 25.74 -45.15
C ARG A 225 1.57 24.79 -44.26
N ALA A 226 2.87 25.01 -44.08
CA ALA A 226 3.72 24.17 -43.24
C ALA A 226 3.37 24.32 -41.76
N TRP A 227 3.01 25.53 -41.35
CA TRP A 227 2.54 25.80 -39.99
C TRP A 227 1.21 25.09 -39.70
N THR A 228 0.24 25.16 -40.61
CA THR A 228 -1.05 24.46 -40.46
C THR A 228 -0.87 22.94 -40.35
N LEU A 229 -0.02 22.33 -41.19
CA LEU A 229 0.25 20.89 -41.11
C LEU A 229 0.92 20.48 -39.80
N SER A 230 1.87 21.29 -39.30
CA SER A 230 2.52 21.05 -38.01
C SER A 230 1.53 21.18 -36.84
N ALA A 231 0.61 22.16 -36.91
CA ALA A 231 -0.45 22.33 -35.91
C ALA A 231 -1.40 21.13 -35.89
N LEU A 232 -1.82 20.65 -37.07
CA LEU A 232 -2.68 19.46 -37.18
C LEU A 232 -1.98 18.20 -36.68
N ALA A 233 -0.70 17.98 -37.04
CA ALA A 233 0.07 16.85 -36.54
C ALA A 233 0.27 16.90 -35.01
N THR A 234 0.47 18.10 -34.47
CA THR A 234 0.54 18.35 -33.02
C THR A 234 -0.76 17.94 -32.33
N LEU A 235 -1.90 18.48 -32.79
CA LEU A 235 -3.21 18.16 -32.23
C LEU A 235 -3.55 16.67 -32.36
N ALA A 236 -3.24 16.06 -33.51
CA ALA A 236 -3.45 14.63 -33.72
C ALA A 236 -2.61 13.77 -32.76
N THR A 237 -1.34 14.13 -32.53
CA THR A 237 -0.46 13.43 -31.58
C THR A 237 -1.00 13.55 -30.15
N MET A 238 -1.43 14.75 -29.76
CA MET A 238 -2.03 15.00 -28.43
C MET A 238 -3.32 14.20 -28.22
N ALA A 239 -4.23 14.22 -29.20
CA ALA A 239 -5.48 13.47 -29.16
C ALA A 239 -5.22 11.95 -29.11
N LEU A 240 -4.26 11.45 -29.89
CA LEU A 240 -3.89 10.05 -29.90
C LEU A 240 -3.32 9.59 -28.56
N ALA A 241 -2.47 10.40 -27.90
CA ALA A 241 -1.93 10.08 -26.58
C ALA A 241 -3.04 9.90 -25.53
N VAL A 242 -3.99 10.82 -25.50
CA VAL A 242 -5.15 10.75 -24.58
C VAL A 242 -6.05 9.55 -24.93
N LEU A 243 -6.31 9.32 -26.21
CA LEU A 243 -7.14 8.21 -26.67
C LEU A 243 -6.52 6.85 -26.32
N LEU A 244 -5.22 6.66 -26.55
CA LEU A 244 -4.49 5.44 -26.21
C LEU A 244 -4.59 5.13 -24.71
N MET A 245 -4.45 6.14 -23.87
CA MET A 245 -4.61 5.99 -22.42
C MET A 245 -6.05 5.60 -22.05
N ILE A 246 -7.06 6.35 -22.50
CA ILE A 246 -8.47 6.10 -22.14
C ILE A 246 -8.96 4.74 -22.64
N LYS A 247 -8.50 4.30 -23.82
CA LYS A 247 -8.87 3.01 -24.41
C LYS A 247 -8.10 1.84 -23.81
N HIS A 248 -7.04 2.08 -23.04
CA HIS A 248 -6.31 1.02 -22.37
C HIS A 248 -7.17 0.41 -21.24
N PRO A 249 -7.29 -0.93 -21.14
CA PRO A 249 -8.15 -1.57 -20.13
C PRO A 249 -7.79 -1.20 -18.69
N ALA A 250 -6.50 -0.98 -18.41
CA ALA A 250 -6.05 -0.54 -17.09
C ALA A 250 -6.58 0.84 -16.67
N TYR A 251 -6.99 1.70 -17.62
CA TYR A 251 -7.56 3.01 -17.28
C TYR A 251 -8.89 2.86 -16.54
N ALA A 252 -9.79 2.03 -17.07
CA ALA A 252 -11.08 1.77 -16.44
C ALA A 252 -10.91 1.10 -15.07
N ALA A 253 -10.02 0.11 -14.97
CA ALA A 253 -9.74 -0.58 -13.71
C ALA A 253 -9.18 0.38 -12.64
N MET A 254 -8.15 1.15 -12.98
CA MET A 254 -7.53 2.08 -12.03
C MET A 254 -8.44 3.24 -11.66
N LYS A 255 -9.31 3.70 -12.56
CA LYS A 255 -10.35 4.69 -12.24
C LYS A 255 -11.26 4.16 -11.12
N THR A 256 -11.75 2.93 -11.24
CA THR A 256 -12.60 2.31 -10.22
C THR A 256 -11.86 2.15 -8.89
N ILE A 257 -10.63 1.64 -8.93
CA ILE A 257 -9.82 1.44 -7.71
C ILE A 257 -9.50 2.77 -7.02
N SER A 258 -9.25 3.84 -7.79
CA SER A 258 -8.96 5.18 -7.25
C SER A 258 -10.15 5.87 -6.56
N ALA A 259 -11.38 5.36 -6.77
CA ALA A 259 -12.56 5.87 -6.09
C ALA A 259 -12.66 5.38 -4.63
N ASN A 260 -11.96 4.30 -4.29
CA ASN A 260 -11.90 3.82 -2.92
C ASN A 260 -10.99 4.73 -2.09
N ASP A 261 -11.44 5.08 -0.88
CA ASP A 261 -10.65 5.85 0.06
C ASP A 261 -9.84 4.90 0.95
N GLY A 262 -8.53 5.12 1.00
CA GLY A 262 -7.60 4.39 1.85
C GLY A 262 -6.94 5.34 2.85
N SER A 263 -6.17 4.82 3.81
CA SER A 263 -5.38 5.67 4.69
C SER A 263 -4.00 5.93 4.09
N LEU A 264 -3.68 7.20 3.85
CA LEU A 264 -2.32 7.65 3.59
C LEU A 264 -2.09 8.94 4.37
N THR A 265 -1.08 8.96 5.22
CA THR A 265 -0.72 10.13 6.02
C THR A 265 0.59 10.70 5.51
N LEU A 266 0.55 11.90 4.94
CA LEU A 266 1.75 12.65 4.55
C LEU A 266 2.10 13.63 5.67
N HIS A 267 3.34 13.60 6.15
CA HIS A 267 3.72 14.32 7.39
C HIS A 267 3.44 15.83 7.32
N TRP A 268 3.73 16.47 6.19
CA TRP A 268 3.54 17.92 5.98
C TRP A 268 2.33 18.28 5.14
N LEU A 269 1.81 17.31 4.39
CA LEU A 269 0.77 17.51 3.36
C LEU A 269 -0.58 16.91 3.80
N GLY A 270 -0.95 17.14 5.06
CA GLY A 270 -2.15 16.55 5.65
C GLY A 270 -3.50 17.09 5.15
N SER A 271 -3.53 18.26 4.49
CA SER A 271 -4.77 18.86 3.98
C SER A 271 -4.70 19.20 2.49
N MET A 272 -5.83 19.10 1.79
CA MET A 272 -5.94 19.38 0.35
C MET A 272 -5.50 20.81 0.00
N ALA A 273 -5.80 21.79 0.86
CA ALA A 273 -5.37 23.18 0.66
C ALA A 273 -3.84 23.33 0.70
N ARG A 274 -3.15 22.64 1.63
CA ARG A 274 -1.68 22.64 1.69
C ARG A 274 -1.09 21.98 0.46
N ILE A 275 -1.67 20.85 0.01
CA ILE A 275 -1.25 20.18 -1.23
C ILE A 275 -1.41 21.13 -2.42
N ALA A 276 -2.55 21.84 -2.54
CA ALA A 276 -2.78 22.77 -3.63
C ALA A 276 -1.74 23.92 -3.66
N VAL A 277 -1.44 24.54 -2.52
CA VAL A 277 -0.40 25.57 -2.42
C VAL A 277 0.97 25.01 -2.80
N TYR A 278 1.28 23.80 -2.34
CA TYR A 278 2.52 23.12 -2.66
C TYR A 278 2.66 22.84 -4.17
N CYS A 279 1.59 22.39 -4.82
CA CYS A 279 1.54 22.22 -6.28
C CYS A 279 1.77 23.53 -7.02
N VAL A 280 1.19 24.65 -6.57
CA VAL A 280 1.43 25.96 -7.19
C VAL A 280 2.90 26.36 -7.06
N ALA A 281 3.52 26.15 -5.90
CA ALA A 281 4.94 26.45 -5.69
C ALA A 281 5.84 25.64 -6.64
N ILE A 282 5.59 24.33 -6.78
CA ILE A 282 6.30 23.47 -7.73
C ILE A 282 6.05 23.95 -9.15
N ALA A 283 4.80 24.16 -9.56
CA ALA A 283 4.47 24.61 -10.91
C ALA A 283 5.16 25.93 -11.31
N LEU A 284 5.31 26.87 -10.37
CA LEU A 284 6.05 28.12 -10.59
C LEU A 284 7.54 27.86 -10.82
N LEU A 285 8.15 27.00 -10.00
CA LEU A 285 9.57 26.64 -10.13
C LEU A 285 9.84 25.85 -11.42
N SER A 286 9.02 24.84 -11.70
CA SER A 286 9.01 24.06 -12.94
C SER A 286 8.83 24.96 -14.19
N GLY A 287 7.92 25.94 -14.10
CA GLY A 287 7.70 26.94 -15.12
C GLY A 287 8.92 27.84 -15.33
N TRP A 288 9.59 28.25 -14.25
CA TRP A 288 10.81 29.05 -14.33
C TRP A 288 11.98 28.28 -14.97
N LEU A 289 12.15 27.00 -14.67
CA LEU A 289 13.13 26.12 -15.33
C LEU A 289 12.85 26.01 -16.83
N THR A 290 11.60 25.69 -17.19
CA THR A 290 11.16 25.54 -18.59
C THR A 290 11.34 26.84 -19.38
N PHE A 291 10.94 27.97 -18.80
CA PHE A 291 11.09 29.28 -19.41
C PHE A 291 12.56 29.69 -19.58
N SER A 292 13.40 29.38 -18.60
CA SER A 292 14.83 29.66 -18.66
C SER A 292 15.51 28.82 -19.74
N TRP A 293 15.15 27.54 -19.85
CA TRP A 293 15.56 26.70 -20.99
C TRP A 293 15.13 27.30 -22.32
N TRP A 294 13.86 27.69 -22.44
CA TRP A 294 13.32 28.28 -23.68
C TRP A 294 14.11 29.52 -24.11
N ARG A 295 14.46 30.40 -23.17
CA ARG A 295 15.32 31.58 -23.44
C ARG A 295 16.72 31.18 -23.93
N MET A 296 17.33 30.15 -23.36
CA MET A 296 18.64 29.63 -23.78
C MET A 296 18.56 28.94 -25.15
N ALA A 297 17.49 28.20 -25.42
CA ALA A 297 17.24 27.56 -26.71
C ALA A 297 17.15 28.59 -27.84
N ARG A 298 16.50 29.74 -27.63
CA ARG A 298 16.46 30.83 -28.61
C ARG A 298 17.82 31.50 -28.87
N ARG A 299 18.79 31.31 -27.98
CA ARG A 299 20.19 31.77 -28.14
C ARG A 299 21.12 30.70 -28.73
N GLY A 300 20.60 29.50 -29.02
CA GLY A 300 21.39 28.36 -29.51
C GLY A 300 22.05 27.52 -28.41
N GLU A 301 21.86 27.85 -27.14
CA GLU A 301 22.49 27.18 -25.98
C GLU A 301 21.60 26.08 -25.37
N GLY A 302 20.35 25.93 -25.83
CA GLY A 302 19.35 25.07 -25.19
C GLY A 302 19.68 23.58 -25.16
N ARG A 303 20.59 23.11 -26.02
CA ARG A 303 20.97 21.68 -26.10
C ARG A 303 21.77 21.21 -24.88
N ASP A 304 22.56 22.09 -24.27
CA ASP A 304 23.36 21.76 -23.09
C ASP A 304 22.55 21.82 -21.79
N TRP A 305 21.36 22.41 -21.84
CA TRP A 305 20.48 22.64 -20.69
C TRP A 305 19.16 21.89 -20.80
N LEU A 306 19.09 20.81 -21.60
CA LEU A 306 17.87 20.03 -21.81
C LEU A 306 17.27 19.47 -20.51
N ALA A 307 18.07 19.25 -19.47
CA ALA A 307 17.56 18.85 -18.15
C ALA A 307 16.50 19.83 -17.63
N PHE A 308 16.68 21.14 -17.82
CA PHE A 308 15.69 22.15 -17.41
C PHE A 308 14.37 22.01 -18.16
N LYS A 309 14.41 21.65 -19.45
CA LYS A 309 13.22 21.35 -20.25
C LYS A 309 12.48 20.16 -19.66
N TYR A 310 13.15 19.02 -19.54
CA TYR A 310 12.48 17.77 -19.18
C TYR A 310 12.02 17.74 -17.72
N ILE A 311 12.85 18.21 -16.79
CA ILE A 311 12.49 18.28 -15.36
C ILE A 311 11.39 19.33 -15.14
N GLY A 312 11.50 20.50 -15.78
CA GLY A 312 10.46 21.53 -15.68
C GLY A 312 9.12 21.08 -16.28
N LEU A 313 9.12 20.40 -17.42
CA LEU A 313 7.88 19.84 -17.97
C LEU A 313 7.31 18.72 -17.09
N PHE A 314 8.17 17.91 -16.49
CA PHE A 314 7.74 16.85 -15.56
C PHE A 314 7.13 17.43 -14.29
N GLY A 315 7.72 18.47 -13.70
CA GLY A 315 7.16 19.13 -12.52
C GLY A 315 5.84 19.84 -12.79
N LEU A 316 5.70 20.50 -13.96
CA LEU A 316 4.42 21.07 -14.41
C LEU A 316 3.35 19.98 -14.56
N ALA A 317 3.70 18.82 -15.15
CA ALA A 317 2.78 17.69 -15.29
C ALA A 317 2.36 17.13 -13.92
N ALA A 318 3.30 16.91 -13.01
CA ALA A 318 3.04 16.38 -11.68
C ALA A 318 2.13 17.30 -10.85
N ALA A 319 2.46 18.59 -10.79
CA ALA A 319 1.69 19.60 -10.05
C ALA A 319 0.32 19.85 -10.69
N GLY A 320 0.26 19.98 -12.01
CA GLY A 320 -0.98 20.19 -12.74
C GLY A 320 -1.97 19.04 -12.59
N LEU A 321 -1.49 17.79 -12.66
CA LEU A 321 -2.33 16.61 -12.45
C LEU A 321 -2.83 16.50 -11.01
N CYS A 322 -2.00 16.83 -10.02
CA CYS A 322 -2.44 16.83 -8.63
C CYS A 322 -3.54 17.89 -8.39
N LEU A 323 -3.37 19.11 -8.94
CA LEU A 323 -4.41 20.15 -8.89
C LEU A 323 -5.69 19.72 -9.61
N LEU A 324 -5.56 19.04 -10.76
CA LEU A 324 -6.70 18.46 -11.47
C LEU A 324 -7.41 17.40 -10.61
N GLN A 325 -6.65 16.53 -9.93
CA GLN A 325 -7.23 15.51 -9.05
C GLN A 325 -7.95 16.15 -7.84
N ILE A 326 -7.43 17.26 -7.29
CA ILE A 326 -8.13 18.03 -6.25
C ILE A 326 -9.43 18.64 -6.80
N ALA A 327 -9.41 19.19 -8.02
CA ALA A 327 -10.61 19.72 -8.66
C ALA A 327 -11.65 18.61 -8.94
N LEU A 328 -11.20 17.43 -9.36
CA LEU A 328 -12.04 16.25 -9.58
C LEU A 328 -12.65 15.74 -8.27
N LEU A 329 -11.88 15.76 -7.18
CA LEU A 329 -12.38 15.42 -5.84
C LEU A 329 -13.55 16.34 -5.43
N HIS A 330 -13.47 17.64 -5.73
CA HIS A 330 -14.57 18.58 -5.45
C HIS A 330 -15.86 18.30 -6.22
N VAL A 331 -15.79 17.59 -7.35
CA VAL A 331 -16.98 17.15 -8.12
C VAL A 331 -17.32 15.67 -7.87
N GLY A 332 -16.82 15.08 -6.78
CA GLY A 332 -17.12 13.71 -6.36
C GLY A 332 -16.39 12.63 -7.16
N GLN A 333 -15.26 12.94 -7.81
CA GLN A 333 -14.45 11.96 -8.53
C GLN A 333 -13.09 11.73 -7.86
N GLY A 334 -12.79 10.46 -7.56
CA GLY A 334 -11.59 10.04 -6.84
C GLY A 334 -11.73 10.22 -5.32
N SER A 335 -10.59 10.20 -4.63
CA SER A 335 -10.54 10.27 -3.16
C SER A 335 -9.39 11.17 -2.68
N GLU A 336 -9.41 11.56 -1.39
CA GLU A 336 -8.27 12.25 -0.78
C GLU A 336 -7.02 11.38 -0.85
N TYR A 337 -7.18 10.08 -0.64
CA TYR A 337 -6.13 9.09 -0.80
C TYR A 337 -5.48 9.14 -2.20
N ALA A 338 -6.29 9.25 -3.27
CA ALA A 338 -5.78 9.39 -4.63
C ALA A 338 -4.95 10.68 -4.82
N VAL A 339 -5.38 11.82 -4.25
CA VAL A 339 -4.60 13.07 -4.27
C VAL A 339 -3.26 12.88 -3.55
N LYS A 340 -3.28 12.26 -2.36
CA LYS A 340 -2.07 12.08 -1.54
C LYS A 340 -1.02 11.19 -2.21
N LYS A 341 -1.40 10.24 -3.09
CA LYS A 341 -0.45 9.46 -3.90
C LYS A 341 0.44 10.32 -4.81
N HIS A 342 0.01 11.52 -5.19
CA HIS A 342 0.88 12.45 -5.92
C HIS A 342 2.02 13.00 -5.05
N GLY A 343 1.90 12.97 -3.72
CA GLY A 343 2.88 13.52 -2.78
C GLY A 343 4.30 13.02 -3.02
N PHE A 344 4.47 11.75 -3.33
CA PHE A 344 5.78 11.15 -3.61
C PHE A 344 6.48 11.75 -4.83
N THR A 345 5.74 11.92 -5.93
CA THR A 345 6.22 12.61 -7.13
C THR A 345 6.53 14.08 -6.81
N LEU A 346 5.60 14.78 -6.15
CA LEU A 346 5.72 16.21 -5.85
C LEU A 346 6.95 16.52 -5.00
N ASN A 347 7.14 15.78 -3.89
CA ASN A 347 8.29 15.95 -3.01
C ASN A 347 9.61 15.63 -3.74
N SER A 348 9.65 14.56 -4.53
CA SER A 348 10.86 14.17 -5.28
C SER A 348 11.23 15.21 -6.33
N VAL A 349 10.25 15.70 -7.10
CA VAL A 349 10.44 16.79 -8.06
C VAL A 349 10.91 18.06 -7.35
N PHE A 350 10.25 18.45 -6.26
CA PHE A 350 10.60 19.65 -5.52
C PHE A 350 12.05 19.64 -5.05
N LEU A 351 12.54 18.53 -4.48
CA LEU A 351 13.95 18.42 -4.07
C LEU A 351 14.91 18.54 -5.26
N VAL A 352 14.59 17.91 -6.39
CA VAL A 352 15.38 18.01 -7.62
C VAL A 352 15.40 19.45 -8.14
N GLU A 353 14.26 20.13 -8.17
CA GLU A 353 14.16 21.51 -8.64
C GLU A 353 14.87 22.50 -7.73
N LEU A 354 14.79 22.33 -6.40
CA LEU A 354 15.60 23.09 -5.44
C LEU A 354 17.10 22.88 -5.71
N ALA A 355 17.53 21.65 -5.99
CA ALA A 355 18.91 21.34 -6.32
C ALA A 355 19.38 21.98 -7.64
N LEU A 356 18.45 22.31 -8.56
CA LEU A 356 18.74 22.97 -9.83
C LEU A 356 18.85 24.50 -9.71
N LEU A 357 18.39 25.11 -8.62
CA LEU A 357 18.43 26.57 -8.44
C LEU A 357 19.84 27.19 -8.57
N PRO A 358 20.91 26.63 -8.00
CA PRO A 358 22.26 27.17 -8.19
C PRO A 358 22.68 27.16 -9.66
N ALA A 359 22.39 26.06 -10.36
CA ALA A 359 22.66 25.93 -11.79
C ALA A 359 21.90 27.00 -12.59
N LEU A 360 20.61 27.17 -12.29
CA LEU A 360 19.73 28.17 -12.90
C LEU A 360 20.24 29.61 -12.70
N LEU A 361 20.62 29.97 -11.47
CA LEU A 361 21.17 31.29 -11.15
C LEU A 361 22.54 31.51 -11.81
N SER A 362 23.36 30.46 -11.88
CA SER A 362 24.68 30.52 -12.48
C SER A 362 24.68 30.74 -14.00
N THR A 363 23.60 30.38 -14.71
CA THR A 363 23.47 30.69 -16.15
C THR A 363 23.55 32.19 -16.46
N ARG A 364 23.28 33.06 -15.47
CA ARG A 364 23.39 34.51 -15.60
C ARG A 364 24.83 35.03 -15.48
N LEU A 365 25.68 34.27 -14.79
CA LEU A 365 27.08 34.60 -14.56
C LEU A 365 27.89 33.79 -15.58
N ARG A 366 28.38 34.43 -16.65
CA ARG A 366 29.21 33.76 -17.68
C ARG A 366 30.31 32.94 -17.01
N GLN A 367 30.11 31.61 -16.92
CA GLN A 367 31.12 30.76 -16.32
C GLN A 367 32.21 30.55 -17.35
N ALA A 368 33.37 31.14 -17.11
CA ALA A 368 34.60 30.66 -17.74
C ALA A 368 34.76 29.18 -17.36
N ALA A 369 34.85 28.30 -18.35
CA ALA A 369 35.13 26.90 -18.12
C ALA A 369 36.44 26.81 -17.31
N PRO A 370 36.47 26.07 -16.17
CA PRO A 370 37.75 25.78 -15.55
C PRO A 370 38.59 25.00 -16.57
N GLY A 371 39.91 25.18 -16.51
CA GLY A 371 40.82 24.27 -17.19
C GLY A 371 40.53 22.82 -16.79
N PRO A 372 40.85 21.84 -17.66
CA PRO A 372 40.63 20.43 -17.39
C PRO A 372 41.38 20.03 -16.12
N HIS A 373 40.64 19.69 -15.06
CA HIS A 373 41.21 19.20 -13.81
C HIS A 373 40.78 17.74 -13.62
N PRO A 374 41.70 16.77 -13.60
CA PRO A 374 41.38 15.35 -13.67
C PRO A 374 40.45 14.87 -12.57
N LEU A 375 40.63 15.38 -11.35
CA LEU A 375 39.74 15.08 -10.21
C LEU A 375 38.26 15.35 -10.54
N TRP A 376 37.97 16.47 -11.21
CA TRP A 376 36.59 16.85 -11.55
C TRP A 376 35.99 15.94 -12.61
N ASP A 377 36.81 15.43 -13.54
CA ASP A 377 36.35 14.50 -14.56
C ASP A 377 36.05 13.12 -13.99
N VAL A 378 36.80 12.67 -12.98
CA VAL A 378 36.48 11.46 -12.22
C VAL A 378 35.21 11.64 -11.38
N LEU A 379 35.13 12.71 -10.60
CA LEU A 379 33.98 12.99 -9.73
C LEU A 379 32.68 13.11 -10.55
N HIS A 380 32.67 13.97 -11.57
CA HIS A 380 31.51 14.15 -12.44
C HIS A 380 31.21 12.91 -13.27
N GLY A 381 32.24 12.31 -13.87
CA GLY A 381 32.09 11.29 -14.89
C GLY A 381 31.81 9.88 -14.37
N ALA A 382 32.26 9.56 -13.15
CA ALA A 382 32.24 8.18 -12.64
C ALA A 382 31.54 8.04 -11.27
N LEU A 383 31.66 9.03 -10.37
CA LEU A 383 31.23 8.87 -8.98
C LEU A 383 29.92 9.58 -8.63
N ALA A 384 29.61 10.71 -9.27
CA ALA A 384 28.45 11.52 -8.88
C ALA A 384 27.12 10.76 -8.91
N LEU A 385 26.88 9.96 -9.96
CA LEU A 385 25.65 9.17 -10.08
C LEU A 385 25.59 8.00 -9.09
N PRO A 386 26.60 7.11 -8.99
CA PRO A 386 26.62 6.09 -7.95
C PRO A 386 26.44 6.64 -6.54
N LEU A 387 27.10 7.76 -6.20
CA LEU A 387 26.99 8.37 -4.87
C LEU A 387 25.58 8.92 -4.61
N LEU A 388 24.96 9.56 -5.60
CA LEU A 388 23.58 10.05 -5.48
C LEU A 388 22.60 8.89 -5.26
N ILE A 389 22.72 7.82 -6.04
CA ILE A 389 21.88 6.62 -5.92
C ILE A 389 22.05 6.00 -4.54
N ALA A 390 23.30 5.81 -4.09
CA ALA A 390 23.60 5.26 -2.77
C ALA A 390 23.03 6.14 -1.65
N THR A 391 23.20 7.45 -1.75
CA THR A 391 22.67 8.40 -0.78
C THR A 391 21.15 8.30 -0.71
N ALA A 392 20.46 8.34 -1.86
CA ALA A 392 19.01 8.22 -1.92
C ALA A 392 18.54 6.89 -1.30
N PHE A 393 19.08 5.77 -1.78
CA PHE A 393 18.74 4.44 -1.29
C PHE A 393 18.90 4.34 0.23
N LEU A 394 20.09 4.66 0.76
CA LEU A 394 20.37 4.56 2.19
C LEU A 394 19.54 5.54 3.03
N THR A 395 19.18 6.72 2.51
CA THR A 395 18.28 7.64 3.23
C THR A 395 16.86 7.10 3.35
N ILE A 396 16.41 6.34 2.35
CA ILE A 396 15.07 5.76 2.34
C ILE A 396 15.04 4.48 3.19
N THR A 397 15.98 3.56 2.98
CA THR A 397 16.05 2.25 3.64
C THR A 397 16.60 2.29 5.07
N TRP A 398 16.97 3.46 5.59
CA TRP A 398 17.44 3.62 6.97
C TRP A 398 16.41 3.16 8.03
N HIS A 399 15.13 3.10 7.68
CA HIS A 399 14.08 2.65 8.59
C HIS A 399 14.38 1.24 9.11
N ARG A 400 14.06 0.98 10.39
CA ARG A 400 14.16 -0.38 10.92
C ARG A 400 13.24 -1.27 10.09
N GLY A 401 13.81 -2.31 9.50
CA GLY A 401 13.07 -3.34 8.79
C GLY A 401 11.93 -3.87 9.64
N SER A 402 10.81 -4.16 8.99
CA SER A 402 9.69 -4.82 9.67
C SER A 402 9.95 -6.33 9.76
N ILE A 403 10.57 -6.93 8.74
CA ILE A 403 10.75 -8.37 8.60
C ILE A 403 12.06 -8.70 7.86
N ASP A 404 12.70 -9.79 8.28
CA ASP A 404 13.82 -10.43 7.57
C ASP A 404 13.32 -11.16 6.31
N THR A 405 13.91 -10.84 5.16
CA THR A 405 13.41 -11.41 3.89
C THR A 405 13.74 -12.88 3.78
N SER A 406 14.90 -13.33 4.28
CA SER A 406 15.28 -14.73 4.27
C SER A 406 14.32 -15.59 5.09
N ASP A 407 13.89 -15.12 6.27
CA ASP A 407 12.89 -15.80 7.09
C ASP A 407 11.54 -15.90 6.39
N ALA A 408 11.11 -14.81 5.73
CA ALA A 408 9.85 -14.77 5.00
C ALA A 408 9.86 -15.70 3.77
N VAL A 409 10.97 -15.78 3.04
CA VAL A 409 11.13 -16.69 1.89
C VAL A 409 11.23 -18.15 2.36
N ALA A 410 11.95 -18.42 3.46
CA ALA A 410 12.02 -19.76 4.03
C ALA A 410 10.63 -20.25 4.47
N LEU A 411 9.82 -19.36 5.06
CA LEU A 411 8.44 -19.67 5.41
C LEU A 411 7.56 -19.86 4.17
N GLU A 412 7.71 -19.03 3.14
CA GLU A 412 7.01 -19.20 1.85
C GLU A 412 7.22 -20.62 1.31
N HIS A 413 8.46 -21.06 1.15
CA HIS A 413 8.79 -22.40 0.66
C HIS A 413 8.21 -23.52 1.53
N LYS A 414 8.30 -23.37 2.86
CA LYS A 414 7.72 -24.32 3.83
C LYS A 414 6.20 -24.42 3.71
N LEU A 415 5.51 -23.34 3.33
CA LEU A 415 4.05 -23.33 3.15
C LEU A 415 3.65 -23.85 1.77
N GLU A 416 4.39 -23.52 0.72
CA GLU A 416 4.19 -24.06 -0.63
C GLU A 416 4.33 -25.59 -0.65
N LEU A 417 5.39 -26.13 -0.03
CA LEU A 417 5.58 -27.58 0.10
C LEU A 417 4.41 -28.26 0.80
N ARG A 418 3.82 -27.62 1.82
CA ARG A 418 2.63 -28.17 2.51
C ARG A 418 1.38 -28.12 1.65
N ARG A 419 1.16 -27.01 0.94
CA ARG A 419 0.07 -26.87 -0.01
C ARG A 419 0.12 -27.98 -1.05
N ASP A 420 1.30 -28.24 -1.61
CA ASP A 420 1.44 -29.12 -2.77
C ASP A 420 1.54 -30.61 -2.39
N LEU A 421 2.07 -30.93 -1.19
CA LEU A 421 2.35 -32.32 -0.80
C LEU A 421 1.48 -32.87 0.34
N VAL A 422 0.94 -32.01 1.20
CA VAL A 422 0.26 -32.44 2.44
C VAL A 422 -1.24 -32.18 2.39
N LEU A 423 -1.64 -30.99 1.93
CA LEU A 423 -3.03 -30.57 2.00
C LEU A 423 -3.82 -31.05 0.79
N GLN A 424 -5.02 -31.58 1.07
CA GLN A 424 -5.99 -31.96 0.04
C GLN A 424 -7.08 -30.88 -0.02
N PRO A 425 -7.32 -30.26 -1.19
CA PRO A 425 -8.36 -29.25 -1.32
C PRO A 425 -9.73 -29.87 -1.04
N THR A 426 -10.47 -29.27 -0.11
CA THR A 426 -11.84 -29.67 0.22
C THR A 426 -12.81 -28.59 -0.29
N PRO A 427 -13.80 -28.93 -1.14
CA PRO A 427 -14.70 -27.92 -1.70
C PRO A 427 -15.39 -27.08 -0.62
N GLY A 428 -15.36 -25.75 -0.79
CA GLY A 428 -15.96 -24.80 0.16
C GLY A 428 -15.22 -24.63 1.49
N LYS A 429 -14.05 -25.26 1.65
CA LYS A 429 -13.20 -25.17 2.83
C LYS A 429 -11.83 -24.63 2.44
N TYR A 430 -11.29 -23.74 3.28
CA TYR A 430 -10.05 -23.02 2.97
C TYR A 430 -9.00 -23.17 4.07
N VAL A 431 -7.77 -22.82 3.71
CA VAL A 431 -6.61 -22.87 4.59
C VAL A 431 -6.31 -21.47 5.08
N TYR A 432 -6.20 -21.31 6.40
CA TYR A 432 -5.87 -20.03 7.04
C TYR A 432 -4.55 -20.15 7.78
N VAL A 433 -3.65 -19.20 7.56
CA VAL A 433 -2.38 -19.10 8.30
C VAL A 433 -2.58 -18.05 9.39
N VAL A 434 -2.33 -18.41 10.66
CA VAL A 434 -2.54 -17.53 11.83
C VAL A 434 -1.48 -17.77 12.91
N GLU A 435 -1.22 -16.76 13.74
CA GLU A 435 -0.30 -16.85 14.90
C GLU A 435 1.07 -17.50 14.57
N VAL A 436 1.65 -17.19 13.40
CA VAL A 436 2.99 -17.70 13.05
C VAL A 436 4.06 -16.92 13.84
N PRO A 437 4.95 -17.58 14.60
CA PRO A 437 5.93 -16.90 15.44
C PRO A 437 6.83 -15.98 14.64
N GLY A 438 7.06 -14.77 15.16
CA GLY A 438 7.92 -13.76 14.52
C GLY A 438 7.31 -13.08 13.29
N MET A 439 6.08 -13.44 12.89
CA MET A 439 5.42 -12.87 11.71
C MET A 439 4.20 -12.03 12.11
N PRO A 440 4.04 -10.82 11.58
CA PRO A 440 2.85 -10.00 11.83
C PRO A 440 1.62 -10.54 11.08
N SER A 441 0.44 -10.10 11.52
CA SER A 441 -0.86 -10.55 10.97
C SER A 441 -1.01 -10.33 9.46
N TRP A 442 -0.46 -9.25 8.91
CA TRP A 442 -0.51 -8.98 7.46
C TRP A 442 0.34 -9.95 6.63
N MET A 443 1.38 -10.57 7.20
CA MET A 443 2.11 -11.68 6.57
C MET A 443 1.33 -12.99 6.63
N SER A 444 0.70 -13.28 7.77
CA SER A 444 -0.23 -14.41 7.90
C SER A 444 -1.36 -14.29 6.86
N TYR A 445 -1.88 -13.08 6.68
CA TYR A 445 -2.83 -12.74 5.62
C TYR A 445 -2.25 -12.98 4.22
N LEU A 446 -1.02 -12.49 3.95
CA LEU A 446 -0.31 -12.71 2.68
C LEU A 446 -0.24 -14.19 2.31
N TYR A 447 0.18 -15.06 3.23
CA TYR A 447 0.29 -16.49 2.93
C TYR A 447 -1.09 -17.14 2.77
N THR A 448 -2.08 -16.70 3.53
CA THR A 448 -3.47 -17.16 3.42
C THR A 448 -4.03 -16.92 2.01
N ILE A 449 -3.97 -15.69 1.50
CA ILE A 449 -4.57 -15.35 0.20
C ILE A 449 -3.65 -15.65 -1.00
N GLY A 450 -2.32 -15.58 -0.80
CA GLY A 450 -1.33 -15.71 -1.86
C GLY A 450 -0.84 -17.15 -2.07
N VAL A 451 -0.33 -17.79 -1.01
CA VAL A 451 0.17 -19.18 -1.11
C VAL A 451 -0.99 -20.15 -1.27
N PHE A 452 -1.99 -20.07 -0.40
CA PHE A 452 -3.11 -21.01 -0.38
C PHE A 452 -4.29 -20.61 -1.28
N GLY A 453 -4.28 -19.38 -1.82
CA GLY A 453 -5.37 -18.94 -2.69
C GLY A 453 -6.71 -18.81 -1.98
N THR A 454 -6.71 -18.62 -0.67
CA THR A 454 -7.96 -18.50 0.11
C THR A 454 -8.72 -17.24 -0.31
N PRO A 455 -10.03 -17.34 -0.58
CA PRO A 455 -10.85 -16.17 -0.93
C PRO A 455 -10.80 -15.06 0.12
N ARG A 456 -10.98 -13.81 -0.32
CA ARG A 456 -11.05 -12.64 0.59
C ARG A 456 -12.42 -12.55 1.28
N THR A 457 -12.72 -13.50 2.18
CA THR A 457 -13.93 -13.50 3.03
C THR A 457 -13.69 -12.78 4.36
N MET A 458 -14.67 -12.83 5.29
CA MET A 458 -14.51 -12.24 6.63
C MET A 458 -13.37 -12.89 7.40
N ASN A 459 -13.21 -14.22 7.31
CA ASN A 459 -12.07 -14.90 7.93
C ASN A 459 -10.72 -14.36 7.45
N SER A 460 -10.58 -14.04 6.17
CA SER A 460 -9.33 -13.46 5.65
C SER A 460 -9.07 -12.06 6.24
N LEU A 461 -10.13 -11.28 6.52
CA LEU A 461 -10.01 -10.01 7.25
C LEU A 461 -9.73 -10.22 8.74
N ASP A 462 -10.27 -11.29 9.34
CA ASP A 462 -9.97 -11.70 10.72
C ASP A 462 -8.48 -12.02 10.85
N VAL A 463 -7.90 -12.79 9.91
CA VAL A 463 -6.45 -13.03 9.86
C VAL A 463 -5.66 -11.73 9.79
N LEU A 464 -6.04 -10.81 8.89
CA LEU A 464 -5.34 -9.52 8.74
C LEU A 464 -5.42 -8.67 10.02
N SER A 465 -6.56 -8.74 10.71
CA SER A 465 -6.85 -7.95 11.92
C SER A 465 -6.44 -8.64 13.22
N ASP A 466 -5.78 -9.80 13.13
CA ASP A 466 -5.40 -10.65 14.27
C ASP A 466 -6.60 -11.00 15.18
N ARG A 467 -7.72 -11.37 14.57
CA ARG A 467 -8.97 -11.75 15.23
C ARG A 467 -9.25 -13.25 15.09
N PRO A 468 -10.06 -13.83 16.01
CA PRO A 468 -10.58 -15.18 15.82
C PRO A 468 -11.37 -15.30 14.52
N LEU A 469 -11.22 -16.45 13.84
CA LEU A 469 -11.93 -16.74 12.59
C LEU A 469 -13.44 -16.89 12.84
N THR A 470 -14.25 -16.01 12.25
CA THR A 470 -15.70 -15.91 12.50
C THR A 470 -16.56 -16.85 11.66
N GLU A 471 -16.19 -17.08 10.40
CA GLU A 471 -16.91 -17.95 9.46
C GLU A 471 -16.41 -19.40 9.58
N THR A 472 -16.72 -20.03 10.72
CA THR A 472 -16.23 -21.37 11.08
C THR A 472 -16.56 -22.45 10.05
N GLN A 473 -17.68 -22.31 9.33
CA GLN A 473 -18.10 -23.18 8.24
C GLN A 473 -17.16 -23.17 7.03
N LEU A 474 -16.31 -22.15 6.87
CA LEU A 474 -15.35 -22.04 5.77
C LEU A 474 -13.96 -22.57 6.13
N ILE A 475 -13.73 -22.90 7.39
CA ILE A 475 -12.41 -23.34 7.87
C ILE A 475 -12.22 -24.83 7.55
N GLY A 476 -11.20 -25.12 6.74
CA GLY A 476 -10.72 -26.48 6.49
C GLY A 476 -9.55 -26.81 7.40
N THR A 477 -8.41 -26.15 7.17
CA THR A 477 -7.18 -26.32 7.95
C THR A 477 -6.69 -24.96 8.44
N ILE A 478 -6.23 -24.90 9.69
CA ILE A 478 -5.53 -23.75 10.24
C ILE A 478 -4.05 -24.09 10.37
N ILE A 479 -3.17 -23.31 9.76
CA ILE A 479 -1.73 -23.44 9.93
C ILE A 479 -1.27 -22.38 10.93
N THR A 480 -0.58 -22.82 11.97
CA THR A 480 -0.17 -21.94 13.06
C THR A 480 1.18 -22.35 13.65
N GLY A 481 1.81 -21.50 14.45
CA GLY A 481 3.00 -21.88 15.20
C GLY A 481 2.71 -23.06 16.14
N ALA A 482 3.60 -24.04 16.20
CA ALA A 482 3.42 -25.19 17.09
C ALA A 482 3.32 -24.78 18.58
N GLY A 483 3.97 -23.66 18.96
CA GLY A 483 3.88 -23.09 20.30
C GLY A 483 2.71 -22.11 20.53
N ALA A 484 1.95 -21.76 19.50
CA ALA A 484 0.83 -20.83 19.55
C ALA A 484 -0.41 -21.44 20.23
N ASN A 485 -1.44 -20.64 20.50
CA ASN A 485 -2.61 -21.08 21.26
C ASN A 485 -3.31 -22.25 20.56
N LEU A 486 -3.55 -22.09 19.25
CA LEU A 486 -4.16 -23.14 18.43
C LEU A 486 -3.21 -24.34 18.24
N GLY A 487 -1.90 -24.09 18.14
CA GLY A 487 -0.89 -25.15 17.98
C GLY A 487 -0.78 -26.11 19.17
N ARG A 488 -1.23 -25.69 20.36
CA ARG A 488 -1.23 -26.51 21.58
C ARG A 488 -2.42 -27.49 21.67
N MET A 489 -3.41 -27.38 20.78
CA MET A 489 -4.57 -28.29 20.72
C MET A 489 -4.16 -29.63 20.11
N LYS A 490 -3.52 -30.50 20.91
CA LYS A 490 -2.92 -31.75 20.44
C LYS A 490 -3.92 -32.68 19.77
N GLU A 491 -5.15 -32.69 20.27
CA GLU A 491 -6.28 -33.47 19.76
C GLU A 491 -6.79 -33.01 18.39
N CYS A 492 -6.45 -31.78 17.96
CA CYS A 492 -6.84 -31.24 16.66
C CYS A 492 -5.69 -31.22 15.63
N LEU A 493 -4.52 -31.78 15.98
CA LEU A 493 -3.39 -31.84 15.06
C LEU A 493 -3.66 -32.78 13.89
N GLN A 494 -3.44 -32.28 12.68
CA GLN A 494 -3.46 -33.06 11.44
C GLN A 494 -2.08 -33.65 11.13
N PRO A 495 -2.02 -34.75 10.37
CA PRO A 495 -0.77 -35.27 9.81
C PRO A 495 0.01 -34.18 9.06
N GLY A 496 1.33 -34.16 9.22
CA GLY A 496 2.21 -33.13 8.63
C GLY A 496 2.49 -31.94 9.55
N SER A 497 1.90 -31.90 10.75
CA SER A 497 2.33 -31.02 11.84
C SER A 497 3.76 -31.35 12.29
N ASN A 498 4.55 -30.33 12.64
CA ASN A 498 5.91 -30.51 13.16
C ASN A 498 6.21 -29.53 14.31
N SER A 499 7.46 -29.51 14.78
CA SER A 499 7.89 -28.68 15.92
C SER A 499 7.84 -27.18 15.68
N GLU A 500 7.73 -26.73 14.43
CA GLU A 500 7.67 -25.31 14.08
C GLU A 500 6.24 -24.87 13.75
N LEU A 501 5.53 -25.64 12.93
CA LEU A 501 4.20 -25.33 12.44
C LEU A 501 3.26 -26.51 12.68
N ALA A 502 2.14 -26.20 13.33
CA ALA A 502 1.02 -27.10 13.54
C ALA A 502 -0.02 -26.91 12.43
N LEU A 503 -0.52 -28.02 11.89
CA LEU A 503 -1.68 -28.06 11.03
C LEU A 503 -2.85 -28.51 11.91
N ILE A 504 -3.86 -27.67 12.00
CA ILE A 504 -4.99 -27.86 12.91
C ILE A 504 -6.25 -28.10 12.07
N ASP A 505 -6.99 -29.15 12.40
CA ASP A 505 -8.29 -29.42 11.79
C ASP A 505 -9.30 -28.35 12.20
N GLY A 506 -9.81 -27.59 11.23
CA GLY A 506 -10.68 -26.45 11.48
C GLY A 506 -11.99 -26.82 12.18
N ALA A 507 -12.55 -27.98 11.85
CA ALA A 507 -13.78 -28.46 12.49
C ALA A 507 -13.51 -28.89 13.94
N CYS A 508 -12.39 -29.56 14.21
CA CYS A 508 -11.95 -29.88 15.56
C CYS A 508 -11.69 -28.63 16.39
N ALA A 509 -10.91 -27.68 15.89
CA ALA A 509 -10.58 -26.45 16.61
C ALA A 509 -11.81 -25.61 16.93
N THR A 510 -12.76 -25.54 15.99
CA THR A 510 -14.05 -24.88 16.22
C THR A 510 -14.83 -25.56 17.35
N ARG A 511 -14.91 -26.90 17.33
CA ARG A 511 -15.57 -27.67 18.40
C ARG A 511 -14.88 -27.47 19.75
N GLN A 512 -13.56 -27.56 19.80
CA GLN A 512 -12.80 -27.38 21.05
C GLN A 512 -12.93 -25.95 21.60
N SER A 513 -12.91 -24.95 20.72
CA SER A 513 -13.11 -23.55 21.10
C SER A 513 -14.53 -23.29 21.62
N ALA A 514 -15.53 -24.03 21.10
CA ALA A 514 -16.91 -24.01 21.57
C ALA A 514 -17.12 -24.77 22.89
N LEU A 515 -16.34 -25.83 23.15
CA LEU A 515 -16.48 -26.70 24.32
C LEU A 515 -15.82 -26.16 25.60
N GLY A 516 -15.01 -25.10 25.52
CA GLY A 516 -14.05 -24.77 26.58
C GLY A 516 -14.05 -23.35 27.13
N ARG A 517 -15.06 -22.50 26.87
CA ARG A 517 -15.09 -21.18 27.51
C ARG A 517 -16.12 -21.15 28.64
N PRO A 518 -15.69 -21.02 29.92
CA PRO A 518 -16.60 -20.61 30.98
C PRO A 518 -17.20 -19.26 30.68
N VAL A 519 -16.62 -18.47 29.77
CA VAL A 519 -17.08 -17.12 29.46
C VAL A 519 -17.50 -17.00 27.99
N ILE A 520 -18.77 -16.72 27.75
CA ILE A 520 -19.28 -16.29 26.43
C ILE A 520 -19.21 -14.77 26.38
N GLY A 521 -18.29 -14.24 25.57
CA GLY A 521 -18.17 -12.80 25.33
C GLY A 521 -19.25 -12.28 24.39
N MET A 522 -19.72 -11.07 24.63
CA MET A 522 -20.83 -10.43 23.89
C MET A 522 -20.38 -9.11 23.23
N THR A 523 -19.08 -8.82 23.20
CA THR A 523 -18.54 -7.59 22.60
C THR A 523 -18.34 -7.73 21.09
N SER A 524 -18.08 -6.61 20.40
CA SER A 524 -17.67 -6.62 18.99
C SER A 524 -16.35 -7.36 18.73
N ILE A 525 -15.47 -7.43 19.73
CA ILE A 525 -14.16 -8.08 19.66
C ILE A 525 -14.31 -9.60 19.78
N ASP A 526 -15.31 -10.07 20.55
CA ASP A 526 -15.58 -11.50 20.73
C ASP A 526 -16.24 -12.15 19.51
N GLY A 527 -16.72 -11.35 18.54
CA GLY A 527 -17.39 -11.83 17.34
C GLY A 527 -18.86 -12.22 17.57
N GLN A 528 -19.36 -13.16 16.77
CA GLN A 528 -20.69 -13.75 16.96
C GLN A 528 -20.62 -14.72 18.16
N PRO A 529 -21.37 -14.49 19.25
CA PRO A 529 -21.36 -15.42 20.37
C PRO A 529 -21.91 -16.77 19.90
N ASN A 530 -21.44 -17.84 20.53
CA ASN A 530 -21.95 -19.19 20.30
C ASN A 530 -23.33 -19.37 20.97
N CYS A 531 -24.26 -18.43 20.76
CA CYS A 531 -25.63 -18.45 21.24
C CYS A 531 -26.55 -17.95 20.12
N THR A 532 -27.78 -18.45 20.06
CA THR A 532 -28.84 -17.80 19.28
C THR A 532 -29.39 -16.63 20.07
N LEU A 533 -29.39 -15.43 19.49
CA LEU A 533 -29.80 -14.19 20.14
C LEU A 533 -31.08 -13.63 19.50
N GLU A 534 -32.07 -13.31 20.34
CA GLU A 534 -33.28 -12.59 19.95
C GLU A 534 -33.45 -11.35 20.84
N GLY A 535 -33.81 -10.20 20.26
CA GLY A 535 -33.97 -8.94 21.00
C GLY A 535 -32.65 -8.20 21.31
N PHE A 536 -31.57 -8.50 20.59
CA PHE A 536 -30.26 -7.85 20.74
C PHE A 536 -29.86 -7.01 19.52
N GLY A 537 -29.15 -5.91 19.77
CA GLY A 537 -28.48 -5.11 18.75
C GLY A 537 -27.18 -5.73 18.26
N MET A 538 -26.41 -5.00 17.45
CA MET A 538 -25.05 -5.39 17.06
C MET A 538 -24.08 -5.35 18.25
N GLY A 539 -23.00 -6.14 18.20
CA GLY A 539 -21.97 -6.11 19.24
C GLY A 539 -21.19 -4.80 19.21
N GLU A 540 -20.96 -4.22 20.38
CA GLU A 540 -20.19 -2.99 20.59
C GLU A 540 -18.99 -3.30 21.53
N GLU A 541 -18.05 -2.37 21.67
CA GLU A 541 -16.85 -2.57 22.51
C GLU A 541 -17.22 -2.89 23.98
N GLY A 542 -18.30 -2.28 24.49
CA GLY A 542 -18.80 -2.49 25.84
C GLY A 542 -19.68 -3.74 26.05
N GLY A 543 -20.06 -4.43 24.97
CA GLY A 543 -21.02 -5.54 24.99
C GLY A 543 -22.11 -5.41 23.93
N ARG A 544 -23.22 -6.12 24.09
CA ARG A 544 -24.36 -6.09 23.18
C ARG A 544 -25.60 -5.58 23.90
N TRP A 545 -26.21 -4.52 23.38
CA TRP A 545 -27.44 -3.96 23.93
C TRP A 545 -28.65 -4.85 23.64
N THR A 546 -29.54 -4.96 24.62
CA THR A 546 -30.92 -5.35 24.35
C THR A 546 -31.65 -4.18 23.68
N VAL A 547 -32.45 -4.46 22.66
CA VAL A 547 -33.09 -3.43 21.80
C VAL A 547 -34.61 -3.45 21.86
N LEU A 548 -35.16 -4.22 22.81
CA LEU A 548 -36.58 -4.40 23.11
C LEU A 548 -36.77 -4.57 24.63
N GLY A 549 -38.03 -4.52 25.08
CA GLY A 549 -38.39 -4.84 26.47
C GLY A 549 -38.17 -6.32 26.87
N GLU A 550 -37.90 -7.20 25.91
CA GLU A 550 -37.60 -8.63 26.11
C GLU A 550 -36.47 -9.09 25.19
N ALA A 551 -35.66 -10.03 25.68
CA ALA A 551 -34.57 -10.63 24.91
C ALA A 551 -34.33 -12.08 25.34
N THR A 552 -33.90 -12.93 24.40
CA THR A 552 -33.63 -14.35 24.65
C THR A 552 -32.24 -14.74 24.15
N LEU A 553 -31.50 -15.51 24.96
CA LEU A 553 -30.27 -16.18 24.56
C LEU A 553 -30.48 -17.69 24.68
N ASN A 554 -30.21 -18.43 23.61
CA ASN A 554 -30.07 -19.88 23.66
C ASN A 554 -28.60 -20.24 23.49
N CYS A 555 -27.95 -20.65 24.59
CA CYS A 555 -26.51 -20.90 24.63
C CYS A 555 -26.22 -22.37 24.97
N PRO A 556 -25.21 -23.01 24.36
CA PRO A 556 -24.72 -24.31 24.81
C PRO A 556 -24.15 -24.20 26.23
N LEU A 557 -24.40 -25.20 27.05
CA LEU A 557 -23.76 -25.31 28.36
C LEU A 557 -22.31 -25.80 28.18
N PRO A 558 -21.31 -25.07 28.71
CA PRO A 558 -19.94 -25.55 28.68
C PRO A 558 -19.79 -26.80 29.53
N VAL A 559 -18.95 -27.73 29.06
CA VAL A 559 -18.62 -28.97 29.77
C VAL A 559 -17.33 -28.73 30.54
N PHE A 560 -17.35 -28.87 31.86
CA PHE A 560 -16.13 -28.78 32.67
C PHE A 560 -15.62 -30.17 33.05
N ASP A 561 -14.29 -30.30 33.15
CA ASP A 561 -13.62 -31.51 33.63
C ASP A 561 -14.08 -31.94 35.04
N LYS A 562 -14.67 -31.02 35.82
CA LYS A 562 -15.13 -31.21 37.20
C LYS A 562 -16.66 -31.34 37.36
N GLY A 563 -17.42 -31.45 36.27
CA GLY A 563 -18.88 -31.58 36.28
C GLY A 563 -19.60 -30.47 35.51
N ALA A 564 -20.94 -30.47 35.52
CA ALA A 564 -21.73 -29.40 34.91
C ALA A 564 -21.61 -28.09 35.72
N PRO A 565 -21.67 -26.91 35.08
CA PRO A 565 -21.68 -25.65 35.81
C PRO A 565 -22.90 -25.57 36.73
N SER A 566 -22.69 -24.95 37.88
CA SER A 566 -23.68 -24.79 38.94
C SER A 566 -24.24 -23.36 38.99
N THR A 567 -23.49 -22.36 38.52
CA THR A 567 -23.94 -20.97 38.47
C THR A 567 -23.65 -20.29 37.14
N LEU A 568 -24.50 -19.33 36.80
CA LEU A 568 -24.34 -18.39 35.68
C LEU A 568 -24.23 -16.98 36.26
N THR A 569 -23.16 -16.28 35.93
CA THR A 569 -22.98 -14.85 36.17
C THR A 569 -23.17 -14.08 34.86
N ILE A 570 -24.05 -13.09 34.83
CA ILE A 570 -24.26 -12.20 33.68
C ILE A 570 -23.57 -10.87 33.99
N HIS A 571 -22.51 -10.56 33.25
CA HIS A 571 -21.82 -9.28 33.37
C HIS A 571 -22.59 -8.23 32.56
N ALA A 572 -23.50 -7.53 33.23
CA ALA A 572 -24.40 -6.56 32.61
C ALA A 572 -24.28 -5.16 33.22
N ASN A 573 -24.56 -4.16 32.40
CA ASN A 573 -24.84 -2.78 32.81
C ASN A 573 -26.21 -2.36 32.26
N ALA A 574 -26.80 -1.30 32.80
CA ALA A 574 -28.09 -0.79 32.33
C ALA A 574 -27.97 0.56 31.63
N PHE A 575 -28.90 0.84 30.72
CA PHE A 575 -29.09 2.18 30.21
C PHE A 575 -29.79 3.02 31.28
N LEU A 576 -29.07 3.97 31.88
CA LEU A 576 -29.54 4.78 33.01
C LEU A 576 -29.27 6.26 32.75
N GLN A 577 -30.22 7.11 33.11
CA GLN A 577 -30.13 8.57 33.00
C GLN A 577 -30.73 9.23 34.25
N GLY A 578 -30.01 10.19 34.83
CA GLY A 578 -30.46 10.88 36.04
C GLY A 578 -30.78 9.91 37.19
N ALA A 579 -31.98 10.02 37.76
CA ALA A 579 -32.48 9.20 38.87
C ALA A 579 -33.25 7.94 38.43
N MET A 580 -33.15 7.53 37.15
CA MET A 580 -33.82 6.35 36.64
C MET A 580 -33.30 5.06 37.28
N THR A 581 -34.17 4.06 37.30
CA THR A 581 -33.83 2.67 37.66
C THR A 581 -34.21 1.76 36.51
N GLN A 582 -33.47 0.67 36.35
CA GLN A 582 -33.74 -0.34 35.34
C GLN A 582 -33.85 -1.71 36.01
N ARG A 583 -35.00 -2.35 35.93
CA ARG A 583 -35.15 -3.74 36.36
C ARG A 583 -34.77 -4.69 35.23
N LEU A 584 -34.12 -5.78 35.62
CA LEU A 584 -33.78 -6.92 34.79
C LEU A 584 -34.35 -8.17 35.46
N ARG A 585 -35.29 -8.83 34.81
CA ARG A 585 -35.82 -10.13 35.22
C ARG A 585 -35.19 -11.21 34.36
N VAL A 586 -34.55 -12.18 35.00
CA VAL A 586 -33.88 -13.28 34.31
C VAL A 586 -34.54 -14.60 34.69
N SER A 587 -35.00 -15.36 33.69
CA SER A 587 -35.47 -16.74 33.87
C SER A 587 -34.66 -17.71 33.02
N LEU A 588 -34.42 -18.90 33.57
CA LEU A 588 -33.66 -19.97 32.92
C LEU A 588 -34.60 -21.12 32.57
N ASN A 589 -34.60 -21.58 31.32
CA ASN A 589 -35.41 -22.69 30.82
C ASN A 589 -36.91 -22.60 31.20
N GLY A 590 -37.47 -21.38 31.27
CA GLY A 590 -38.86 -21.14 31.66
C GLY A 590 -39.15 -21.25 33.17
N GLY A 591 -38.12 -21.38 34.01
CA GLY A 591 -38.24 -21.37 35.47
C GLY A 591 -38.60 -20.00 36.06
N ALA A 592 -38.67 -19.93 37.39
CA ALA A 592 -38.99 -18.71 38.11
C ALA A 592 -37.97 -17.59 37.80
N ALA A 593 -38.48 -16.39 37.49
CA ALA A 593 -37.64 -15.24 37.19
C ALA A 593 -37.02 -14.66 38.47
N GLN A 594 -35.74 -14.31 38.41
CA GLN A 594 -35.04 -13.54 39.43
C GLN A 594 -34.93 -12.08 38.96
N GLU A 595 -35.23 -11.13 39.84
CA GLU A 595 -35.23 -9.70 39.51
C GLU A 595 -33.99 -9.02 40.10
N PHE A 596 -33.32 -8.22 39.28
CA PHE A 596 -32.17 -7.38 39.62
C PHE A 596 -32.49 -5.94 39.25
N THR A 597 -32.09 -4.99 40.09
CA THR A 597 -32.37 -3.56 39.87
C THR A 597 -31.07 -2.78 39.76
N PHE A 598 -30.91 -2.11 38.62
CA PHE A 598 -29.80 -1.19 38.37
C PHE A 598 -30.23 0.23 38.73
N VAL A 599 -29.39 0.91 39.52
CA VAL A 599 -29.64 2.28 40.00
C VAL A 599 -28.48 3.16 39.59
N SER A 600 -28.80 4.35 39.10
CA SER A 600 -27.78 5.34 38.71
C SER A 600 -26.88 5.70 39.90
N GLN A 601 -25.58 5.85 39.65
CA GLN A 601 -24.55 6.16 40.65
C GLN A 601 -24.29 5.07 41.71
N GLN A 602 -24.90 3.89 41.57
CA GLN A 602 -24.53 2.70 42.36
C GLN A 602 -23.72 1.73 41.49
N PRO A 603 -22.81 0.94 42.08
CA PRO A 603 -22.19 -0.17 41.38
C PRO A 603 -23.28 -1.10 40.82
N PRO A 604 -23.11 -1.62 39.59
CA PRO A 604 -24.04 -2.59 39.02
C PRO A 604 -24.19 -3.82 39.94
N PRO A 605 -25.40 -4.34 40.15
CA PRO A 605 -25.58 -5.56 40.91
C PRO A 605 -24.93 -6.75 40.19
N LEU A 606 -24.37 -7.68 40.95
CA LEU A 606 -23.89 -8.95 40.41
C LEU A 606 -25.10 -9.82 40.03
N VAL A 607 -25.31 -10.04 38.73
CA VAL A 607 -26.39 -10.89 38.23
C VAL A 607 -25.94 -12.34 38.25
N GLU A 608 -26.04 -12.99 39.41
CA GLU A 608 -25.65 -14.39 39.60
C GLU A 608 -26.89 -15.28 39.85
N ILE A 609 -26.98 -16.37 39.09
CA ILE A 609 -28.16 -17.24 39.01
C ILE A 609 -27.72 -18.70 39.12
N LYS A 610 -28.37 -19.48 39.98
CA LYS A 610 -28.12 -20.92 40.07
C LYS A 610 -28.70 -21.65 38.86
N LEU A 611 -27.90 -22.53 38.25
CA LEU A 611 -28.33 -23.35 37.13
C LEU A 611 -29.19 -24.53 37.63
N PRO A 612 -30.25 -24.91 36.90
CA PRO A 612 -31.03 -26.10 37.25
C PRO A 612 -30.20 -27.38 37.02
N ALA A 613 -30.35 -28.37 37.91
CA ALA A 613 -29.54 -29.60 37.94
C ALA A 613 -29.62 -30.50 36.69
N HIS A 614 -30.56 -30.21 35.77
CA HIS A 614 -30.85 -31.01 34.57
C HIS A 614 -31.00 -30.11 33.33
N ALA A 615 -30.03 -29.22 33.09
CA ALA A 615 -30.04 -28.43 31.86
C ALA A 615 -29.46 -29.28 30.71
N ASP A 616 -30.30 -29.62 29.73
CA ASP A 616 -30.00 -30.51 28.60
C ASP A 616 -29.06 -29.86 27.57
N GLY A 617 -27.77 -29.69 27.90
CA GLY A 617 -26.71 -29.24 26.97
C GLY A 617 -26.89 -27.84 26.35
N GLN A 618 -28.06 -27.22 26.51
CA GLN A 618 -28.49 -25.92 26.05
C GLN A 618 -29.22 -25.21 27.20
N LEU A 619 -28.94 -23.92 27.35
CA LEU A 619 -29.54 -23.04 28.34
C LEU A 619 -30.28 -21.92 27.61
N LYS A 620 -31.59 -21.87 27.81
CA LYS A 620 -32.44 -20.74 27.40
C LYS A 620 -32.48 -19.72 28.52
N ILE A 621 -31.88 -18.56 28.28
CA ILE A 621 -31.88 -17.40 29.17
C ILE A 621 -32.89 -16.40 28.61
N HIS A 622 -33.95 -16.12 29.36
CA HIS A 622 -34.93 -15.11 29.01
C HIS A 622 -34.75 -13.88 29.89
N LEU A 623 -34.68 -12.71 29.27
CA LEU A 623 -34.48 -11.42 29.90
C LEU A 623 -35.74 -10.58 29.66
N ALA A 624 -36.32 -10.04 30.72
CA ALA A 624 -37.35 -9.01 30.63
C ALA A 624 -36.87 -7.72 31.31
N MET A 625 -37.00 -6.61 30.58
CA MET A 625 -36.52 -5.28 30.95
C MET A 625 -37.69 -4.31 30.92
N PRO A 626 -38.60 -4.35 31.91
CA PRO A 626 -39.86 -3.60 31.88
C PRO A 626 -39.67 -2.08 31.84
N ASP A 627 -38.50 -1.59 32.25
CA ASP A 627 -38.18 -0.16 32.30
C ASP A 627 -37.34 0.31 31.09
N ALA A 628 -37.12 -0.57 30.09
CA ALA A 628 -36.30 -0.24 28.91
C ALA A 628 -36.89 0.95 28.15
N VAL A 629 -36.04 1.87 27.72
CA VAL A 629 -36.45 3.16 27.15
C VAL A 629 -35.54 3.55 25.98
N THR A 630 -36.05 4.35 25.05
CA THR A 630 -35.23 4.83 23.93
C THR A 630 -34.45 6.09 24.32
N PRO A 631 -33.17 6.23 23.94
CA PRO A 631 -32.45 7.49 24.09
C PRO A 631 -33.17 8.67 23.43
N LYS A 632 -33.84 8.42 22.30
CA LYS A 632 -34.67 9.39 21.58
C LYS A 632 -35.86 9.90 22.41
N SER A 633 -36.59 9.03 23.11
CA SER A 633 -37.69 9.46 23.99
C SER A 633 -37.22 10.29 25.19
N LEU A 634 -35.94 10.18 25.56
CA LEU A 634 -35.31 11.00 26.60
C LEU A 634 -34.65 12.27 26.04
N GLY A 635 -34.68 12.50 24.72
CA GLY A 635 -34.08 13.67 24.08
C GLY A 635 -32.55 13.69 24.04
N LEU A 636 -31.90 12.53 24.19
CA LEU A 636 -30.43 12.43 24.31
C LEU A 636 -29.72 12.26 22.95
N SER A 637 -30.34 11.53 22.02
CA SER A 637 -29.80 11.28 20.68
C SER A 637 -30.92 10.89 19.71
N GLY A 638 -30.57 10.65 18.45
CA GLY A 638 -31.47 10.11 17.43
C GLY A 638 -31.73 8.60 17.53
N ASP A 639 -31.15 7.90 18.51
CA ASP A 639 -31.23 6.44 18.66
C ASP A 639 -32.63 6.00 19.13
N ASP A 640 -33.31 5.24 18.28
CA ASP A 640 -34.67 4.75 18.48
C ASP A 640 -34.74 3.33 19.07
N ARG A 641 -33.59 2.70 19.37
CA ARG A 641 -33.54 1.40 20.04
C ARG A 641 -34.06 1.52 21.46
N GLN A 642 -34.92 0.59 21.89
CA GLN A 642 -35.40 0.53 23.27
C GLN A 642 -34.34 -0.18 24.13
N LEU A 643 -33.48 0.59 24.77
CA LEU A 643 -32.32 0.06 25.49
C LEU A 643 -32.70 -0.31 26.92
N GLY A 644 -32.44 -1.58 27.29
CA GLY A 644 -32.58 -2.06 28.67
C GLY A 644 -31.21 -2.24 29.32
N VAL A 645 -30.53 -3.33 28.98
CA VAL A 645 -29.20 -3.66 29.51
C VAL A 645 -28.21 -3.93 28.38
N ILE A 646 -26.94 -3.63 28.63
CA ILE A 646 -25.82 -4.09 27.82
C ILE A 646 -25.17 -5.28 28.53
N ILE A 647 -25.04 -6.39 27.81
CA ILE A 647 -24.36 -7.58 28.31
C ILE A 647 -22.96 -7.63 27.72
N LYS A 648 -21.96 -7.68 28.59
CA LYS A 648 -20.56 -7.82 28.20
C LYS A 648 -20.15 -9.29 28.06
N SER A 649 -20.57 -10.13 28.99
CA SER A 649 -20.29 -11.56 28.95
C SER A 649 -21.23 -12.39 29.84
N LEU A 650 -21.30 -13.68 29.54
CA LEU A 650 -21.92 -14.71 30.37
C LEU A 650 -20.83 -15.61 30.92
N GLU A 651 -20.77 -15.83 32.23
CA GLU A 651 -19.77 -16.66 32.88
C GLU A 651 -20.42 -17.85 33.62
N PHE A 652 -20.04 -19.07 33.26
CA PHE A 652 -20.48 -20.33 33.83
C PHE A 652 -19.42 -20.83 34.82
N LYS A 653 -19.84 -21.25 36.03
CA LYS A 653 -18.95 -21.69 37.11
C LYS A 653 -19.36 -23.03 37.72
#